data_AF-A0A938U540-F1
#
_entry.id   AF-A0A938U540-F1
#
_cell.length_a   1.000
_cell.length_b   1.000
_cell.length_c   1.000
_cell.angle_alpha   90.00
_cell.angle_beta   90.00
_cell.angle_gamma   90.00
#
_symmetry.space_group_name_H-M   'P 1'
#
loop_
_entity.id
_entity.type
_entity.pdbx_description
1 polymer ?
#
loop_
_entity_poly.entity_id
_entity_poly.type
_entity_poly.pdbx_seq_one_letter_code
_entity_poly.pdbx_strand_id
1 'polypeptide(L)'
;MAGRGPCAWRRSARRASGQESGAEGAHPLRAAWLPPRAGVGAARAASRAVGSRLLPRRLPPRQGAGVAPVAAHRGRADGRRRPARREHPSRPRRVGGRHAARRRPGRRRRRVVDDVDPCVHGAWRRRADGRQLGDAGAGVARRRRRRAFPARLPRGAHQVRRRAGIARRGRRRFAMSSTKTIVLRGLQPQPLSGYLGALGVLRLATAGFGAGVRGAFGPDGFHLTGVDGDELVTFLAERWAPSPVVTPWNNASGFYESSKGQLAADAIAAILASSEPRFGPLASTLRAVRGIVAAAGFTDAPKDEEKARFIGQLRNVLDDDAVVWLDAVASVDKDDVVMMPLLGSGGNEGVLDYSGFFLRSLTETLLGDRASSENLLRAALLSATSDALLERPAGQFDPGSAGGFNTGPGFEAKQMPNNPWTFLLLIEGTLVWTSGIGSRQAGAQSDVRMAVSPFTVRHRAAGYGSAGRGDDDPQRVRAEVWLPLWHRPASLAEVQRMIAEGRADVSGRRGMQRAADSLDFADAVASLGVDRGIDSFVRYALIKRRGDSFLALPTQTLDVSRRREADLLRQLDGEMDLLDGFLSRFPSGSPPAQFTTARRRVDDARLNVATRGGPAAMTRLVRALGAMEMLVAARPPGRTPSLLRPLGGLGVEWITVCEPTPELRLAAALSSLGRTGDASVLRPYLAPVLPDQPSRFAPAARTLAWSGADVADRLAQVLHRRLLDVRRGGGVRNPAWGQRRAGLEDVAAFLEPGLIDEAALEELLFGLCLVRPDHVALSAPSLRGAPLPRVFALLKLAFLPDGVPLPGGDTLPVVADAAVLPLLRAGRVGDAVSLVSRQLRARGLRPRRVIDEPADDARFGRRLAAALLIPCTGSEALVAAALLPFDDDTTTAKEMSHD
;
A
#
# COMPACT_ATOMS: atom_id res chain seq x y z
N MET A 1 -2.45 -4.05 -50.28
CA MET A 1 -3.82 -4.62 -50.35
C MET A 1 -3.66 -6.09 -49.94
N ALA A 2 -4.17 -6.54 -48.80
CA ALA A 2 -5.57 -6.71 -48.40
C ALA A 2 -6.26 -7.87 -49.17
N GLY A 3 -6.70 -8.97 -48.54
CA GLY A 3 -6.48 -9.43 -47.15
C GLY A 3 -7.51 -10.48 -46.64
N ARG A 4 -7.31 -10.96 -45.40
CA ARG A 4 -8.20 -11.82 -44.57
C ARG A 4 -8.37 -13.31 -45.00
N GLY A 5 -8.47 -14.21 -43.99
CA GLY A 5 -8.91 -15.62 -44.09
C GLY A 5 -10.42 -15.73 -43.75
N PRO A 6 -10.93 -16.75 -42.99
CA PRO A 6 -10.28 -17.90 -42.31
C PRO A 6 -11.06 -19.26 -42.44
N CYS A 7 -10.66 -20.32 -41.71
CA CYS A 7 -11.47 -21.45 -41.12
C CYS A 7 -10.49 -22.51 -40.51
N ALA A 8 -10.70 -23.29 -39.44
CA ALA A 8 -11.85 -23.97 -38.78
C ALA A 8 -11.96 -25.49 -39.13
N TRP A 9 -12.81 -26.26 -38.39
CA TRP A 9 -13.04 -27.73 -38.40
C TRP A 9 -12.23 -28.60 -37.40
N ARG A 10 -12.57 -29.90 -37.25
CA ARG A 10 -13.57 -30.52 -36.33
C ARG A 10 -13.27 -32.05 -36.18
N ARG A 11 -13.99 -32.76 -35.31
CA ARG A 11 -13.74 -34.18 -34.89
C ARG A 11 -14.26 -35.26 -35.87
N SER A 12 -13.65 -36.45 -35.85
CA SER A 12 -14.28 -37.76 -36.12
C SER A 12 -13.48 -38.94 -35.52
N ALA A 13 -14.08 -40.14 -35.35
CA ALA A 13 -13.44 -41.33 -34.75
C ALA A 13 -14.04 -42.69 -35.24
N ARG A 14 -13.25 -43.77 -35.14
CA ARG A 14 -13.50 -45.25 -35.28
C ARG A 14 -12.22 -45.96 -34.75
N ARG A 15 -12.13 -47.11 -34.05
CA ARG A 15 -12.78 -48.46 -34.03
C ARG A 15 -12.46 -49.34 -35.26
N ALA A 16 -12.06 -50.62 -35.17
CA ALA A 16 -11.78 -51.52 -34.02
C ALA A 16 -11.04 -52.83 -34.45
N SER A 17 -10.88 -53.82 -33.54
CA SER A 17 -10.34 -55.21 -33.66
C SER A 17 -8.81 -55.40 -33.71
N GLY A 18 -8.21 -56.46 -33.15
CA GLY A 18 -8.74 -57.49 -32.22
C GLY A 18 -7.76 -58.65 -31.90
N GLN A 19 -7.93 -59.32 -30.74
CA GLN A 19 -7.33 -60.61 -30.29
C GLN A 19 -5.78 -60.65 -30.09
N GLU A 20 -5.15 -61.36 -29.12
CA GLU A 20 -5.56 -62.03 -27.84
C GLU A 20 -4.26 -62.35 -27.02
N SER A 21 -4.14 -63.13 -25.92
CA SER A 21 -5.00 -63.95 -25.02
C SER A 21 -4.26 -64.26 -23.68
N GLY A 22 -5.00 -64.44 -22.57
CA GLY A 22 -4.55 -65.12 -21.33
C GLY A 22 -3.73 -64.31 -20.30
N ALA A 23 -3.88 -64.48 -18.98
CA ALA A 23 -4.90 -65.21 -18.20
C ALA A 23 -5.04 -64.63 -16.76
N GLU A 24 -6.23 -64.82 -16.15
CA GLU A 24 -6.65 -64.94 -14.72
C GLU A 24 -5.75 -64.40 -13.58
N GLY A 25 -6.23 -63.86 -12.44
CA GLY A 25 -7.56 -63.69 -11.81
C GLY A 25 -7.36 -63.47 -10.28
N ALA A 26 -8.23 -62.87 -9.46
CA ALA A 26 -9.59 -62.34 -9.65
C ALA A 26 -9.89 -61.14 -8.70
N HIS A 27 -11.09 -60.58 -8.84
CA HIS A 27 -11.64 -59.39 -8.13
C HIS A 27 -12.56 -59.82 -6.94
N PRO A 28 -13.37 -58.95 -6.26
CA PRO A 28 -13.68 -57.52 -6.44
C PRO A 28 -13.19 -56.67 -5.22
N LEU A 29 -13.81 -55.65 -4.59
CA LEU A 29 -15.12 -54.97 -4.68
C LEU A 29 -15.01 -53.45 -4.28
N ARG A 30 -16.10 -52.84 -3.78
CA ARG A 30 -16.31 -51.41 -3.51
C ARG A 30 -16.42 -51.09 -2.00
N ALA A 31 -16.09 -49.87 -1.58
CA ALA A 31 -16.82 -49.13 -0.52
C ALA A 31 -16.59 -47.60 -0.61
N ALA A 32 -17.48 -46.81 0.01
CA ALA A 32 -17.48 -45.34 -0.05
C ALA A 32 -16.52 -44.67 0.96
N TRP A 33 -16.15 -43.41 0.70
CA TRP A 33 -15.41 -42.56 1.63
C TRP A 33 -16.35 -41.61 2.40
N LEU A 34 -16.26 -41.65 3.73
CA LEU A 34 -16.78 -40.63 4.66
C LEU A 34 -15.68 -40.25 5.67
N PRO A 35 -15.62 -39.00 6.17
CA PRO A 35 -14.47 -38.50 6.91
C PRO A 35 -14.55 -38.79 8.43
N PRO A 36 -13.41 -39.09 9.10
CA PRO A 36 -13.37 -39.22 10.55
C PRO A 36 -13.31 -37.86 11.26
N ARG A 37 -13.96 -37.77 12.42
CA ARG A 37 -13.74 -36.71 13.43
C ARG A 37 -12.88 -37.25 14.58
N ALA A 38 -12.22 -36.30 15.25
CA ALA A 38 -11.46 -36.37 16.50
C ALA A 38 -11.61 -37.62 17.40
N GLY A 39 -10.48 -38.13 17.90
CA GLY A 39 -10.37 -39.03 19.05
C GLY A 39 -9.04 -38.79 19.80
N VAL A 40 -9.07 -38.86 21.13
CA VAL A 40 -7.91 -38.62 22.02
C VAL A 40 -7.62 -39.90 22.82
N GLY A 41 -6.35 -40.27 22.98
CA GLY A 41 -5.94 -41.34 23.88
C GLY A 41 -4.48 -41.74 23.70
N ALA A 42 -3.74 -41.92 24.80
CA ALA A 42 -2.32 -42.31 24.80
C ALA A 42 -2.11 -43.60 25.61
N ALA A 43 -1.14 -44.43 25.21
CA ALA A 43 -0.62 -45.50 26.07
C ALA A 43 0.73 -46.07 25.57
N ARG A 44 1.70 -46.16 26.51
CA ARG A 44 2.70 -47.26 26.65
C ARG A 44 3.78 -47.44 25.55
N ALA A 45 4.94 -48.06 25.80
CA ALA A 45 5.66 -48.38 27.05
C ALA A 45 7.13 -48.81 26.74
N ALA A 46 7.90 -49.12 27.80
CA ALA A 46 9.14 -49.91 27.79
C ALA A 46 10.40 -49.21 27.20
N SER A 47 11.66 -49.58 27.54
CA SER A 47 12.11 -50.53 28.58
C SER A 47 13.54 -50.24 29.10
N ARG A 48 14.02 -51.14 29.98
CA ARG A 48 15.38 -51.29 30.54
C ARG A 48 16.49 -51.34 29.42
N ALA A 49 17.80 -51.21 29.69
CA ALA A 49 18.55 -51.52 30.92
C ALA A 49 19.99 -50.94 30.98
N VAL A 50 20.58 -50.97 32.19
CA VAL A 50 22.04 -51.08 32.56
C VAL A 50 23.04 -50.00 32.04
N GLY A 51 23.91 -49.41 32.88
CA GLY A 51 23.98 -49.40 34.36
C GLY A 51 25.37 -49.14 34.96
N SER A 52 25.41 -48.88 36.30
CA SER A 52 26.59 -48.82 37.22
C SER A 52 27.63 -47.68 36.98
N ARG A 53 28.35 -47.11 37.96
CA ARG A 53 28.52 -47.20 39.46
C ARG A 53 29.39 -45.97 39.87
N LEU A 54 29.43 -45.32 41.05
CA LEU A 54 28.81 -45.30 42.41
C LEU A 54 28.42 -43.81 42.74
N LEU A 55 27.80 -43.30 43.82
CA LEU A 55 27.50 -43.67 45.24
C LEU A 55 28.65 -43.42 46.26
N PRO A 56 28.40 -43.14 47.57
CA PRO A 56 27.29 -42.37 48.20
C PRO A 56 27.59 -41.63 49.56
N ARG A 57 26.63 -40.82 50.07
CA ARG A 57 26.04 -40.81 51.45
C ARG A 57 25.08 -39.60 51.61
N ARG A 58 23.76 -39.75 51.77
CA ARG A 58 22.91 -40.00 52.99
C ARG A 58 22.96 -38.84 54.03
N LEU A 59 21.88 -38.12 54.45
CA LEU A 59 20.48 -38.44 54.90
C LEU A 59 20.35 -38.89 56.38
N PRO A 60 19.20 -38.72 57.13
CA PRO A 60 17.88 -38.14 56.80
C PRO A 60 17.24 -37.14 57.87
N PRO A 61 16.04 -37.29 58.54
CA PRO A 61 14.94 -36.28 58.45
C PRO A 61 14.08 -35.98 59.72
N ARG A 62 12.97 -35.21 59.60
CA ARG A 62 11.55 -35.48 60.08
C ARG A 62 10.62 -34.23 59.90
N GLN A 63 9.40 -34.33 59.33
CA GLN A 63 8.04 -34.61 59.90
C GLN A 63 7.48 -33.51 60.85
N GLY A 64 6.19 -33.10 60.84
CA GLY A 64 4.99 -33.59 60.12
C GLY A 64 3.78 -32.59 60.12
N ALA A 65 2.54 -33.07 59.92
CA ALA A 65 1.28 -32.30 59.76
C ALA A 65 0.43 -32.23 61.08
N GLY A 66 -0.72 -31.52 61.22
CA GLY A 66 -1.50 -30.59 60.38
C GLY A 66 -2.96 -30.37 60.89
N VAL A 67 -3.80 -29.62 60.15
CA VAL A 67 -5.28 -29.47 60.30
C VAL A 67 -5.80 -28.60 61.49
N ALA A 68 -7.06 -28.13 61.42
CA ALA A 68 -7.77 -27.12 62.28
C ALA A 68 -9.18 -27.67 62.73
N PRO A 69 -10.19 -26.91 63.25
CA PRO A 69 -10.36 -25.48 63.60
C PRO A 69 -11.16 -25.19 64.92
N VAL A 70 -11.83 -24.02 65.03
CA VAL A 70 -12.92 -23.57 65.96
C VAL A 70 -12.54 -22.54 67.07
N ALA A 71 -13.53 -21.70 67.46
CA ALA A 71 -13.46 -20.46 68.27
C ALA A 71 -13.52 -20.69 69.81
N ALA A 72 -13.46 -19.71 70.74
CA ALA A 72 -13.56 -18.22 70.71
C ALA A 72 -12.60 -17.59 71.79
N HIS A 73 -12.80 -16.50 72.59
CA HIS A 73 -13.90 -15.56 72.91
C HIS A 73 -13.36 -14.29 73.66
N ARG A 74 -13.94 -13.09 73.45
CA ARG A 74 -13.70 -11.76 74.13
C ARG A 74 -12.33 -11.09 73.86
N GLY A 75 -12.21 -9.78 73.62
CA GLY A 75 -13.17 -8.66 73.43
C GLY A 75 -12.59 -7.63 72.43
N ARG A 76 -12.98 -6.35 72.33
CA ARG A 76 -13.93 -5.48 73.06
C ARG A 76 -14.60 -4.49 72.06
N ALA A 77 -15.45 -3.60 72.58
CA ALA A 77 -16.09 -2.43 71.92
C ALA A 77 -15.09 -1.29 71.59
N ASP A 78 -15.39 -0.22 70.82
CA ASP A 78 -16.59 0.27 70.10
C ASP A 78 -16.13 1.19 68.93
N GLY A 79 -16.92 1.79 68.03
CA GLY A 79 -18.36 1.82 67.77
C GLY A 79 -18.65 2.61 66.47
N ARG A 80 -19.68 2.28 65.69
CA ARG A 80 -19.91 2.79 64.30
C ARG A 80 -21.01 3.86 64.21
N ARG A 81 -21.05 4.64 63.10
CA ARG A 81 -22.19 4.63 62.11
C ARG A 81 -21.99 5.53 60.86
N ARG A 82 -22.65 5.15 59.77
CA ARG A 82 -23.13 6.00 58.65
C ARG A 82 -24.65 6.23 58.83
N PRO A 83 -25.29 7.16 58.09
CA PRO A 83 -26.06 6.72 56.90
C PRO A 83 -26.00 7.75 55.74
N ALA A 84 -26.91 7.65 54.77
CA ALA A 84 -27.01 8.57 53.61
C ALA A 84 -28.43 8.64 53.01
N ARG A 85 -28.84 9.82 52.50
CA ARG A 85 -29.69 10.03 51.29
C ARG A 85 -29.96 11.55 51.05
N ARG A 86 -30.43 11.84 49.83
CA ARG A 86 -31.16 13.01 49.22
C ARG A 86 -31.53 14.21 50.16
N GLU A 87 -31.63 15.48 49.73
CA GLU A 87 -32.36 16.05 48.57
C GLU A 87 -31.79 17.43 48.08
N HIS A 88 -32.43 18.03 47.07
CA HIS A 88 -32.29 19.44 46.61
C HIS A 88 -33.48 20.26 47.15
N PRO A 89 -33.42 21.61 47.34
CA PRO A 89 -33.11 22.57 46.26
C PRO A 89 -32.45 23.91 46.70
N SER A 90 -32.52 24.92 45.81
CA SER A 90 -32.47 26.38 46.07
C SER A 90 -31.13 27.14 46.10
N ARG A 91 -31.03 28.12 45.18
CA ARG A 91 -30.19 29.34 45.16
C ARG A 91 -30.84 30.44 46.06
N PRO A 92 -30.24 31.62 46.42
CA PRO A 92 -29.38 32.46 45.54
C PRO A 92 -28.33 33.47 46.14
N ARG A 93 -27.46 34.01 45.25
CA ARG A 93 -26.79 35.36 45.32
C ARG A 93 -25.80 35.58 46.51
N ARG A 94 -24.84 36.53 46.53
CA ARG A 94 -24.38 37.69 45.70
C ARG A 94 -22.83 37.74 45.79
N VAL A 95 -22.05 37.97 44.71
CA VAL A 95 -21.43 39.25 44.27
C VAL A 95 -20.35 39.87 45.19
N GLY A 96 -19.15 40.11 44.64
CA GLY A 96 -18.01 40.84 45.26
C GLY A 96 -16.77 39.96 45.47
N GLY A 97 -15.51 40.35 45.18
CA GLY A 97 -14.97 41.57 44.54
C GLY A 97 -13.58 41.30 43.93
N ARG A 98 -12.96 42.27 43.24
CA ARG A 98 -11.68 42.10 42.50
C ARG A 98 -10.45 42.64 43.25
N HIS A 99 -9.35 41.91 43.13
CA HIS A 99 -7.92 42.29 43.21
C HIS A 99 -7.43 43.29 44.29
N ALA A 100 -6.44 42.83 45.06
CA ALA A 100 -5.38 43.69 45.61
C ALA A 100 -4.09 43.52 44.78
N ALA A 101 -3.31 44.59 44.61
CA ALA A 101 -2.00 44.58 43.97
C ALA A 101 -0.98 45.29 44.87
N ARG A 102 0.32 44.94 44.78
CA ARG A 102 1.41 45.65 45.47
C ARG A 102 2.35 46.36 44.48
N ARG A 103 2.65 47.63 44.79
CA ARG A 103 3.68 48.49 44.17
C ARG A 103 5.00 48.32 44.98
N ARG A 104 6.22 48.42 44.43
CA ARG A 104 7.01 49.63 44.02
C ARG A 104 7.12 50.69 45.15
N PRO A 105 8.23 51.48 45.29
CA PRO A 105 9.19 51.98 44.26
C PRO A 105 10.69 51.72 44.61
N GLY A 106 11.75 52.34 44.04
CA GLY A 106 11.98 53.38 42.99
C GLY A 106 13.48 53.47 42.57
N ARG A 107 13.86 53.91 41.35
CA ARG A 107 14.34 55.28 40.93
C ARG A 107 15.73 55.70 41.50
N ARG A 108 16.68 56.36 40.79
CA ARG A 108 16.64 57.27 39.60
C ARG A 108 18.05 57.65 39.00
N ARG A 109 18.24 57.65 37.65
CA ARG A 109 19.13 58.54 36.78
C ARG A 109 20.69 58.53 37.01
N ARG A 110 21.60 59.04 36.13
CA ARG A 110 21.60 59.85 34.86
C ARG A 110 22.85 59.57 33.93
N ARG A 111 22.98 60.28 32.78
CA ARG A 111 23.90 60.10 31.59
C ARG A 111 25.38 60.54 31.71
N VAL A 112 26.28 59.98 30.88
CA VAL A 112 27.20 60.56 29.81
C VAL A 112 27.42 59.42 28.74
N VAL A 113 27.40 59.52 27.39
CA VAL A 113 28.33 60.04 26.30
C VAL A 113 29.79 59.50 26.42
N ASP A 114 30.57 59.08 25.39
CA ASP A 114 30.65 59.37 23.92
C ASP A 114 30.92 58.15 22.98
N ASP A 115 30.67 58.33 21.66
CA ASP A 115 31.23 57.82 20.37
C ASP A 115 31.88 56.39 20.23
N VAL A 116 31.95 55.71 19.06
CA VAL A 116 32.13 56.13 17.64
C VAL A 116 31.28 55.28 16.64
N ASP A 117 30.89 55.89 15.51
CA ASP A 117 30.26 55.33 14.27
C ASP A 117 31.11 55.86 13.05
N PRO A 118 31.06 55.40 11.76
CA PRO A 118 29.88 55.03 10.94
C PRO A 118 30.11 53.75 10.07
N CYS A 119 29.34 53.32 9.05
CA CYS A 119 28.45 53.91 8.00
C CYS A 119 27.62 52.73 7.36
N VAL A 120 26.70 52.78 6.37
CA VAL A 120 25.66 53.66 5.76
C VAL A 120 25.16 52.87 4.51
N HIS A 121 23.91 52.82 4.02
CA HIS A 121 22.58 53.40 4.34
C HIS A 121 21.51 52.25 4.33
N GLY A 122 20.18 52.32 4.15
CA GLY A 122 19.22 53.34 3.68
C GLY A 122 18.78 53.13 2.21
N ALA A 123 17.66 52.49 1.81
CA ALA A 123 16.34 52.14 2.38
C ALA A 123 15.19 53.15 2.09
N TRP A 124 13.94 52.78 2.46
CA TRP A 124 12.68 53.58 2.53
C TRP A 124 11.80 53.71 1.26
N ARG A 125 10.46 53.89 1.34
CA ARG A 125 9.40 53.32 2.24
C ARG A 125 8.00 53.54 1.64
N ARG A 126 6.95 52.99 2.28
CA ARG A 126 5.52 53.26 1.97
C ARG A 126 5.07 54.66 2.45
N ARG A 127 4.00 55.19 1.84
CA ARG A 127 2.93 55.98 2.50
C ARG A 127 1.55 55.58 1.96
N ALA A 128 0.51 55.94 2.70
CA ALA A 128 -0.90 55.89 2.29
C ALA A 128 -1.66 57.00 3.05
N ASP A 129 -2.63 57.63 2.39
CA ASP A 129 -3.65 58.53 2.95
C ASP A 129 -4.74 58.73 1.86
N GLY A 130 -5.90 59.32 2.19
CA GLY A 130 -6.93 59.65 1.21
C GLY A 130 -8.19 60.27 1.81
N ARG A 131 -9.09 60.81 0.96
CA ARG A 131 -10.45 61.26 1.32
C ARG A 131 -11.37 61.43 0.09
N GLN A 132 -12.65 61.58 0.38
CA GLN A 132 -13.80 61.86 -0.51
C GLN A 132 -13.81 63.34 -1.00
N LEU A 133 -14.69 63.88 -1.87
CA LEU A 133 -15.96 63.43 -2.52
C LEU A 133 -16.21 64.32 -3.77
N GLY A 134 -17.07 63.94 -4.72
CA GLY A 134 -17.60 64.83 -5.77
C GLY A 134 -18.01 64.15 -7.09
N ASP A 135 -19.21 64.44 -7.60
CA ASP A 135 -19.78 63.86 -8.83
C ASP A 135 -19.54 64.69 -10.10
N ALA A 136 -19.37 64.02 -11.25
CA ALA A 136 -20.10 64.28 -12.51
C ALA A 136 -19.54 63.46 -13.70
N GLY A 137 -20.41 63.14 -14.69
CA GLY A 137 -20.01 62.75 -16.05
C GLY A 137 -19.97 61.24 -16.35
N ALA A 138 -20.94 60.75 -17.11
CA ALA A 138 -20.99 59.35 -17.56
C ALA A 138 -20.17 59.12 -18.85
N GLY A 139 -19.44 58.00 -18.95
CA GLY A 139 -18.74 57.64 -20.19
C GLY A 139 -18.05 56.27 -20.22
N VAL A 140 -18.41 55.46 -21.21
CA VAL A 140 -17.64 54.32 -21.79
C VAL A 140 -17.18 53.19 -20.85
N ALA A 141 -17.91 52.07 -20.87
CA ALA A 141 -17.46 50.82 -20.26
C ALA A 141 -16.35 50.12 -21.06
N ARG A 142 -15.25 49.72 -20.41
CA ARG A 142 -14.20 48.83 -20.99
C ARG A 142 -14.03 47.54 -20.19
N ARG A 143 -14.77 46.48 -20.55
CA ARG A 143 -14.55 45.12 -20.02
C ARG A 143 -13.31 44.47 -20.66
N ARG A 144 -12.44 43.88 -19.84
CA ARG A 144 -11.34 43.01 -20.31
C ARG A 144 -11.89 41.71 -20.91
N ARG A 145 -11.42 41.32 -22.10
CA ARG A 145 -11.41 39.95 -22.64
C ARG A 145 -10.00 39.67 -23.18
N ARG A 146 -9.33 38.60 -22.73
CA ARG A 146 -9.29 37.28 -23.39
C ARG A 146 -9.08 37.41 -24.91
N ARG A 147 -7.84 37.19 -25.38
CA ARG A 147 -7.55 36.78 -26.75
C ARG A 147 -7.51 35.25 -26.82
N ALA A 148 -8.23 34.69 -27.77
CA ALA A 148 -8.04 33.34 -28.30
C ALA A 148 -7.91 33.46 -29.82
N PHE A 149 -7.10 32.61 -30.45
CA PHE A 149 -6.86 32.64 -31.90
C PHE A 149 -7.50 31.42 -32.59
N PRO A 150 -8.30 31.60 -33.65
CA PRO A 150 -8.86 30.49 -34.43
C PRO A 150 -8.55 30.54 -35.95
N ALA A 151 -8.14 29.39 -36.51
CA ALA A 151 -8.34 28.96 -37.91
C ALA A 151 -7.98 27.45 -37.95
N ARG A 152 -8.86 26.49 -38.25
CA ARG A 152 -9.62 26.19 -39.49
C ARG A 152 -8.73 25.90 -40.71
N LEU A 153 -8.72 24.62 -41.11
CA LEU A 153 -8.15 24.07 -42.35
C LEU A 153 -9.29 23.60 -43.28
N PRO A 154 -9.18 23.77 -44.61
CA PRO A 154 -10.02 23.07 -45.59
C PRO A 154 -9.42 21.70 -45.98
N ARG A 155 -10.20 20.87 -46.68
CA ARG A 155 -9.75 19.61 -47.30
C ARG A 155 -9.58 19.80 -48.82
N GLY A 156 -8.60 19.13 -49.41
CA GLY A 156 -8.40 19.01 -50.85
C GLY A 156 -7.22 18.07 -51.13
N ALA A 157 -7.28 17.26 -52.18
CA ALA A 157 -6.25 16.28 -52.53
C ALA A 157 -5.78 16.47 -53.97
N HIS A 158 -4.52 16.13 -54.27
CA HIS A 158 -4.10 15.57 -55.57
C HIS A 158 -2.69 14.97 -55.48
N GLN A 159 -2.38 14.00 -56.35
CA GLN A 159 -1.05 13.40 -56.51
C GLN A 159 -0.31 14.06 -57.68
N VAL A 160 0.99 14.35 -57.54
CA VAL A 160 1.94 14.47 -58.66
C VAL A 160 3.30 13.85 -58.27
N ARG A 161 4.06 13.34 -59.25
CA ARG A 161 5.35 12.64 -59.10
C ARG A 161 6.53 13.52 -59.52
N ARG A 162 7.75 13.17 -59.02
CA ARG A 162 9.08 13.57 -59.54
C ARG A 162 9.42 15.07 -59.33
N ARG A 163 10.68 15.52 -59.42
CA ARG A 163 11.95 14.88 -59.86
C ARG A 163 13.13 15.34 -58.96
N ALA A 164 14.30 14.73 -59.13
CA ALA A 164 15.50 15.04 -58.32
C ALA A 164 16.27 16.29 -58.80
N GLY A 165 17.00 16.93 -57.88
CA GLY A 165 18.02 17.93 -58.15
C GLY A 165 19.20 17.74 -57.19
N ILE A 166 20.43 17.63 -57.72
CA ILE A 166 21.63 17.29 -56.93
C ILE A 166 22.44 18.57 -56.65
N ALA A 167 22.74 18.83 -55.39
CA ALA A 167 23.71 19.85 -54.96
C ALA A 167 24.76 19.22 -54.03
N ARG A 168 25.95 18.91 -54.58
CA ARG A 168 27.09 18.41 -53.78
C ARG A 168 27.74 19.57 -53.02
N ARG A 169 27.73 19.53 -51.69
CA ARG A 169 28.77 20.15 -50.85
C ARG A 169 29.32 19.12 -49.88
N GLY A 170 30.64 19.11 -49.71
CA GLY A 170 31.36 17.98 -49.12
C GLY A 170 31.14 17.83 -47.62
N ARG A 171 30.47 16.75 -47.19
CA ARG A 171 30.64 16.25 -45.83
C ARG A 171 32.06 15.68 -45.69
N ARG A 172 32.92 16.33 -44.90
CA ARG A 172 34.04 15.60 -44.27
C ARG A 172 33.42 14.44 -43.50
N ARG A 173 33.74 13.20 -43.87
CA ARG A 173 33.37 12.02 -43.09
C ARG A 173 34.22 12.02 -41.82
N PHE A 174 33.71 12.61 -40.74
CA PHE A 174 34.03 12.06 -39.43
C PHE A 174 33.57 10.61 -39.45
N ALA A 175 34.50 9.68 -39.25
CA ALA A 175 34.15 8.30 -39.04
C ALA A 175 33.35 8.23 -37.73
N MET A 176 32.09 7.80 -37.81
CA MET A 176 31.39 7.33 -36.62
C MET A 176 32.09 6.04 -36.20
N SER A 177 33.02 6.15 -35.25
CA SER A 177 33.56 5.00 -34.55
C SER A 177 32.37 4.22 -33.98
N SER A 178 32.24 2.95 -34.36
CA SER A 178 31.17 2.08 -33.86
C SER A 178 31.40 1.84 -32.38
N THR A 179 30.64 2.52 -31.52
CA THR A 179 30.81 2.46 -30.07
C THR A 179 30.65 1.01 -29.58
N LYS A 180 31.76 0.37 -29.20
CA LYS A 180 31.75 -1.00 -28.64
C LYS A 180 30.71 -1.08 -27.52
N THR A 181 29.88 -2.11 -27.56
CA THR A 181 28.79 -2.32 -26.60
C THR A 181 28.74 -3.80 -26.26
N ILE A 182 28.86 -4.13 -24.98
CA ILE A 182 28.75 -5.50 -24.46
C ILE A 182 27.53 -5.64 -23.55
N VAL A 183 26.90 -6.81 -23.58
CA VAL A 183 25.84 -7.22 -22.65
C VAL A 183 26.44 -8.16 -21.60
N LEU A 184 26.52 -7.70 -20.36
CA LEU A 184 27.02 -8.44 -19.22
C LEU A 184 25.87 -9.25 -18.62
N ARG A 185 25.66 -10.45 -19.19
CA ARG A 185 24.51 -11.33 -18.93
C ARG A 185 24.43 -11.86 -17.50
N GLY A 186 25.55 -11.91 -16.76
CA GLY A 186 25.56 -12.27 -15.34
C GLY A 186 25.05 -11.15 -14.42
N LEU A 187 25.06 -9.90 -14.90
CA LEU A 187 24.71 -8.71 -14.11
C LEU A 187 23.25 -8.31 -14.34
N GLN A 188 22.34 -9.15 -13.83
CA GLN A 188 20.90 -8.94 -13.90
C GLN A 188 20.40 -7.97 -12.82
N PRO A 189 19.27 -7.26 -13.02
CA PRO A 189 18.60 -6.48 -11.98
C PRO A 189 18.16 -7.27 -10.74
N GLN A 190 18.08 -8.60 -10.86
CA GLN A 190 17.74 -9.54 -9.78
C GLN A 190 18.61 -10.80 -9.96
N PRO A 191 19.26 -11.36 -8.93
CA PRO A 191 19.31 -10.92 -7.52
C PRO A 191 20.02 -9.56 -7.31
N LEU A 192 19.97 -9.06 -6.06
CA LEU A 192 20.54 -7.75 -5.69
C LEU A 192 22.07 -7.71 -5.87
N SER A 193 22.73 -8.87 -5.77
CA SER A 193 24.14 -9.06 -6.16
C SER A 193 24.43 -8.69 -7.61
N GLY A 194 23.55 -9.03 -8.56
CA GLY A 194 23.69 -8.67 -9.96
C GLY A 194 23.55 -7.16 -10.22
N TYR A 195 22.57 -6.51 -9.57
CA TYR A 195 22.36 -5.06 -9.68
C TYR A 195 23.55 -4.27 -9.10
N LEU A 196 24.05 -4.66 -7.91
CA LEU A 196 25.22 -4.01 -7.33
C LEU A 196 26.49 -4.31 -8.13
N GLY A 197 26.64 -5.54 -8.64
CA GLY A 197 27.73 -5.91 -9.57
C GLY A 197 27.74 -5.04 -10.83
N ALA A 198 26.58 -4.69 -11.39
CA ALA A 198 26.47 -3.74 -12.51
C ALA A 198 26.98 -2.33 -12.15
N LEU A 199 26.66 -1.82 -10.95
CA LEU A 199 27.22 -0.54 -10.47
C LEU A 199 28.74 -0.62 -10.27
N GLY A 200 29.23 -1.74 -9.73
CA GLY A 200 30.65 -1.99 -9.53
C GLY A 200 31.41 -2.01 -10.85
N VAL A 201 30.94 -2.77 -11.83
CA VAL A 201 31.57 -2.80 -13.16
C VAL A 201 31.48 -1.45 -13.86
N LEU A 202 30.37 -0.70 -13.76
CA LEU A 202 30.32 0.67 -14.32
C LEU A 202 31.38 1.57 -13.68
N ARG A 203 31.58 1.49 -12.35
CA ARG A 203 32.60 2.26 -11.65
C ARG A 203 34.02 1.85 -12.05
N LEU A 204 34.34 0.56 -11.99
CA LEU A 204 35.68 0.05 -12.31
C LEU A 204 36.03 0.27 -13.80
N ALA A 205 35.09 0.08 -14.72
CA ALA A 205 35.30 0.36 -16.13
C ALA A 205 35.47 1.87 -16.41
N THR A 206 34.74 2.73 -15.71
CA THR A 206 34.95 4.20 -15.82
C THR A 206 36.34 4.61 -15.33
N ALA A 207 36.91 3.93 -14.33
CA ALA A 207 38.27 4.15 -13.87
C ALA A 207 39.33 3.60 -14.87
N GLY A 208 39.14 2.38 -15.39
CA GLY A 208 40.10 1.73 -16.30
C GLY A 208 40.10 2.25 -17.74
N PHE A 209 38.94 2.69 -18.25
CA PHE A 209 38.74 3.10 -19.65
C PHE A 209 38.27 4.57 -19.79
N GLY A 210 38.13 5.28 -18.67
CA GLY A 210 37.86 6.71 -18.61
C GLY A 210 36.39 7.13 -18.65
N ALA A 211 36.16 8.44 -18.50
CA ALA A 211 34.83 9.06 -18.38
C ALA A 211 33.93 8.97 -19.64
N GLY A 212 34.33 8.23 -20.68
CA GLY A 212 33.52 7.91 -21.85
C GLY A 212 32.54 6.73 -21.64
N VAL A 213 32.80 5.85 -20.67
CA VAL A 213 32.01 4.64 -20.42
C VAL A 213 30.57 4.98 -19.97
N ARG A 214 29.56 4.27 -20.51
CA ARG A 214 28.15 4.41 -20.11
C ARG A 214 27.52 3.03 -19.87
N GLY A 215 26.66 2.92 -18.86
CA GLY A 215 25.93 1.70 -18.52
C GLY A 215 24.40 1.87 -18.53
N ALA A 216 23.66 0.82 -18.86
CA ALA A 216 22.19 0.75 -18.78
C ALA A 216 21.70 -0.67 -18.48
N PHE A 217 20.50 -0.82 -17.92
CA PHE A 217 19.84 -2.12 -17.78
C PHE A 217 19.01 -2.45 -19.03
N GLY A 218 19.12 -3.69 -19.51
CA GLY A 218 18.31 -4.25 -20.59
C GLY A 218 17.66 -5.59 -20.18
N PRO A 219 16.84 -6.20 -21.05
CA PRO A 219 16.19 -7.47 -20.77
C PRO A 219 17.16 -8.66 -20.73
N ASP A 220 18.35 -8.52 -21.32
CA ASP A 220 19.40 -9.54 -21.40
C ASP A 220 20.47 -9.41 -20.29
N GLY A 221 20.46 -8.33 -19.49
CA GLY A 221 21.49 -8.02 -18.48
C GLY A 221 21.91 -6.54 -18.48
N PHE A 222 23.11 -6.23 -17.98
CA PHE A 222 23.64 -4.87 -17.98
C PHE A 222 24.43 -4.57 -19.25
N HIS A 223 24.05 -3.52 -19.98
CA HIS A 223 24.69 -3.07 -21.21
C HIS A 223 25.76 -2.04 -20.88
N LEU A 224 27.03 -2.36 -21.16
CA LEU A 224 28.16 -1.45 -21.02
C LEU A 224 28.63 -0.98 -22.39
N THR A 225 28.86 0.32 -22.55
CA THR A 225 29.29 0.94 -23.81
C THR A 225 30.62 1.68 -23.63
N GLY A 226 31.45 1.65 -24.68
CA GLY A 226 32.79 2.24 -24.71
C GLY A 226 33.93 1.29 -24.31
N VAL A 227 33.64 0.01 -24.06
CA VAL A 227 34.61 -1.01 -23.61
C VAL A 227 34.32 -2.34 -24.33
N ASP A 228 35.35 -3.16 -24.58
CA ASP A 228 35.20 -4.54 -25.06
C ASP A 228 35.04 -5.55 -23.91
N GLY A 229 34.57 -6.77 -24.20
CA GLY A 229 34.42 -7.83 -23.21
C GLY A 229 35.76 -8.38 -22.73
N ASP A 230 36.63 -8.74 -23.66
CA ASP A 230 37.94 -9.32 -23.30
C ASP A 230 38.86 -8.25 -22.70
N GLU A 231 38.83 -7.02 -23.23
CA GLU A 231 39.54 -5.87 -22.63
C GLU A 231 39.13 -5.65 -21.15
N LEU A 232 37.82 -5.75 -20.85
CA LEU A 232 37.28 -5.61 -19.49
C LEU A 232 37.68 -6.78 -18.58
N VAL A 233 37.63 -8.03 -19.07
CA VAL A 233 38.07 -9.22 -18.33
C VAL A 233 39.55 -9.11 -17.97
N THR A 234 40.41 -8.81 -18.95
CA THR A 234 41.85 -8.58 -18.74
C THR A 234 42.10 -7.38 -17.81
N PHE A 235 41.34 -6.29 -17.90
CA PHE A 235 41.47 -5.18 -16.95
C PHE A 235 41.17 -5.61 -15.50
N LEU A 236 40.07 -6.29 -15.26
CA LEU A 236 39.67 -6.71 -13.91
C LEU A 236 40.61 -7.78 -13.34
N ALA A 237 40.98 -8.80 -14.11
CA ALA A 237 41.88 -9.85 -13.66
C ALA A 237 43.31 -9.33 -13.39
N GLU A 238 43.82 -8.38 -14.17
CA GLU A 238 45.26 -8.06 -14.19
C GLU A 238 45.63 -6.65 -13.69
N ARG A 239 44.73 -5.67 -13.77
CA ARG A 239 45.06 -4.23 -13.63
C ARG A 239 44.18 -3.45 -12.67
N TRP A 240 43.02 -3.98 -12.28
CA TRP A 240 42.16 -3.39 -11.25
C TRP A 240 42.88 -3.38 -9.89
N ALA A 241 42.98 -2.19 -9.30
CA ALA A 241 43.38 -1.97 -7.91
C ALA A 241 42.13 -2.03 -7.01
N PRO A 242 42.04 -2.99 -6.07
CA PRO A 242 40.88 -3.13 -5.19
C PRO A 242 40.70 -1.94 -4.23
N SER A 243 39.45 -1.54 -4.02
CA SER A 243 39.13 -0.42 -3.14
C SER A 243 39.45 -0.70 -1.66
N PRO A 244 39.83 0.31 -0.87
CA PRO A 244 40.13 0.20 0.57
C PRO A 244 38.88 -0.01 1.45
N VAL A 245 38.30 -1.21 1.38
CA VAL A 245 37.11 -1.65 2.12
C VAL A 245 37.50 -2.21 3.49
N VAL A 246 37.23 -1.45 4.57
CA VAL A 246 37.66 -1.75 5.95
C VAL A 246 36.54 -1.59 6.98
N THR A 247 36.39 -2.53 7.92
CA THR A 247 35.38 -2.49 9.01
C THR A 247 35.98 -2.72 10.41
N PRO A 248 37.02 -1.97 10.83
CA PRO A 248 37.69 -2.17 12.13
C PRO A 248 36.80 -1.95 13.37
N TRP A 249 35.51 -1.63 13.21
CA TRP A 249 34.50 -1.60 14.26
C TRP A 249 33.69 -2.91 14.38
N ASN A 250 34.18 -4.02 13.82
CA ASN A 250 33.56 -5.36 13.86
C ASN A 250 34.59 -6.44 14.23
N ASN A 251 34.28 -7.34 15.18
CA ASN A 251 35.23 -8.39 15.64
C ASN A 251 35.69 -9.39 14.56
N ALA A 252 34.95 -9.55 13.46
CA ALA A 252 35.29 -10.49 12.38
C ALA A 252 36.09 -9.85 11.23
N SER A 253 36.49 -8.58 11.35
CA SER A 253 37.19 -7.82 10.30
C SER A 253 38.68 -8.17 10.12
N GLY A 254 39.28 -8.96 11.02
CA GLY A 254 40.70 -9.33 10.98
C GLY A 254 41.68 -8.32 11.61
N PHE A 255 41.18 -7.30 12.33
CA PHE A 255 42.00 -6.33 13.07
C PHE A 255 42.16 -6.66 14.58
N TYR A 256 41.54 -7.75 15.06
CA TYR A 256 41.51 -8.17 16.46
C TYR A 256 41.80 -9.66 16.61
N GLU A 257 42.24 -10.08 17.80
CA GLU A 257 42.46 -11.50 18.16
C GLU A 257 41.11 -12.23 18.33
N SER A 258 40.45 -12.54 17.22
CA SER A 258 39.16 -13.23 17.21
C SER A 258 39.17 -14.43 16.28
N SER A 259 38.79 -15.60 16.78
CA SER A 259 38.60 -16.82 15.98
C SER A 259 37.56 -16.67 14.87
N LYS A 260 36.67 -15.66 14.96
CA LYS A 260 35.71 -15.28 13.91
C LYS A 260 36.32 -14.44 12.79
N GLY A 261 37.47 -13.80 13.06
CA GLY A 261 38.19 -12.92 12.13
C GLY A 261 39.47 -13.50 11.55
N GLN A 262 39.87 -14.74 11.91
CA GLN A 262 41.16 -15.32 11.52
C GLN A 262 41.40 -15.26 10.00
N LEU A 263 40.46 -15.76 9.19
CA LEU A 263 40.57 -15.76 7.72
C LEU A 263 40.68 -14.35 7.11
N ALA A 264 40.19 -13.32 7.81
CA ALA A 264 40.37 -11.93 7.42
C ALA A 264 41.75 -11.40 7.84
N ALA A 265 42.25 -11.78 9.02
CA ALA A 265 43.61 -11.46 9.46
C ALA A 265 44.67 -12.11 8.55
N ASP A 266 44.45 -13.35 8.14
CA ASP A 266 45.27 -14.10 7.18
C ASP A 266 45.27 -13.39 5.80
N ALA A 267 44.11 -12.96 5.32
CA ALA A 267 43.98 -12.20 4.08
C ALA A 267 44.67 -10.83 4.16
N ILE A 268 44.56 -10.11 5.27
CA ILE A 268 45.30 -8.87 5.52
C ILE A 268 46.81 -9.13 5.50
N ALA A 269 47.29 -10.21 6.11
CA ALA A 269 48.70 -10.57 6.11
C ALA A 269 49.21 -10.87 4.68
N ALA A 270 48.47 -11.65 3.89
CA ALA A 270 48.82 -11.94 2.51
C ALA A 270 48.83 -10.69 1.61
N ILE A 271 47.84 -9.80 1.75
CA ILE A 271 47.77 -8.52 1.01
C ILE A 271 48.93 -7.59 1.40
N LEU A 272 49.31 -7.54 2.69
CA LEU A 272 50.44 -6.73 3.16
C LEU A 272 51.82 -7.27 2.78
N ALA A 273 51.92 -8.57 2.50
CA ALA A 273 53.13 -9.25 2.03
C ALA A 273 53.24 -9.34 0.49
N SER A 274 52.15 -9.08 -0.24
CA SER A 274 52.16 -9.11 -1.71
C SER A 274 53.00 -7.97 -2.30
N SER A 275 53.73 -8.29 -3.37
CA SER A 275 54.49 -7.34 -4.18
C SER A 275 53.71 -6.78 -5.37
N GLU A 276 52.46 -7.21 -5.59
CA GLU A 276 51.66 -6.72 -6.72
C GLU A 276 51.24 -5.24 -6.54
N PRO A 277 51.58 -4.34 -7.47
CA PRO A 277 51.31 -2.90 -7.33
C PRO A 277 49.82 -2.56 -7.13
N ARG A 278 48.90 -3.40 -7.61
CA ARG A 278 47.44 -3.21 -7.48
C ARG A 278 46.99 -3.09 -6.03
N PHE A 279 47.70 -3.72 -5.09
CA PHE A 279 47.35 -3.68 -3.67
C PHE A 279 47.94 -2.48 -2.93
N GLY A 280 48.78 -1.66 -3.56
CA GLY A 280 49.44 -0.51 -2.92
C GLY A 280 48.50 0.39 -2.09
N PRO A 281 47.39 0.89 -2.66
CA PRO A 281 46.43 1.73 -1.93
C PRO A 281 45.77 0.99 -0.77
N LEU A 282 45.22 -0.21 -1.00
CA LEU A 282 44.59 -1.03 0.04
C LEU A 282 45.58 -1.36 1.17
N ALA A 283 46.82 -1.73 0.84
CA ALA A 283 47.88 -2.01 1.79
C ALA A 283 48.32 -0.75 2.57
N SER A 284 48.19 0.46 2.01
CA SER A 284 48.35 1.71 2.75
C SER A 284 47.27 1.81 3.84
N THR A 285 45.98 1.72 3.45
CA THR A 285 44.86 1.80 4.39
C THR A 285 44.91 0.70 5.45
N LEU A 286 45.28 -0.54 5.11
CA LEU A 286 45.41 -1.64 6.07
C LEU A 286 46.51 -1.38 7.12
N ARG A 287 47.62 -0.72 6.75
CA ARG A 287 48.66 -0.29 7.70
C ARG A 287 48.17 0.87 8.57
N ALA A 288 47.52 1.87 7.97
CA ALA A 288 46.96 3.01 8.70
C ALA A 288 45.91 2.56 9.73
N VAL A 289 44.96 1.70 9.35
CA VAL A 289 43.94 1.15 10.25
C VAL A 289 44.55 0.32 11.37
N ARG A 290 45.57 -0.52 11.10
CA ARG A 290 46.30 -1.24 12.17
C ARG A 290 46.94 -0.27 13.17
N GLY A 291 47.56 0.81 12.69
CA GLY A 291 48.12 1.86 13.55
C GLY A 291 47.05 2.58 14.39
N ILE A 292 45.90 2.90 13.79
CA ILE A 292 44.78 3.57 14.46
C ILE A 292 44.13 2.67 15.52
N VAL A 293 43.93 1.37 15.24
CA VAL A 293 43.41 0.38 16.21
C VAL A 293 44.36 0.24 17.40
N ALA A 294 45.67 0.13 17.13
CA ALA A 294 46.69 0.04 18.19
C ALA A 294 46.77 1.32 19.04
N ALA A 295 46.72 2.50 18.41
CA ALA A 295 46.74 3.79 19.10
C ALA A 295 45.46 4.05 19.93
N ALA A 296 44.33 3.45 19.55
CA ALA A 296 43.10 3.48 20.33
C ALA A 296 43.08 2.47 21.51
N GLY A 297 44.04 1.54 21.58
CA GLY A 297 44.15 0.55 22.66
C GLY A 297 43.07 -0.54 22.64
N PHE A 298 42.37 -0.74 21.52
CA PHE A 298 41.26 -1.68 21.43
C PHE A 298 41.73 -3.14 21.29
N THR A 299 41.35 -4.00 22.23
CA THR A 299 41.51 -5.46 22.15
C THR A 299 40.34 -6.15 21.43
N ASP A 300 39.15 -5.57 21.56
CA ASP A 300 37.88 -5.95 20.93
C ASP A 300 37.35 -4.75 20.12
N ALA A 301 36.46 -5.00 19.16
CA ALA A 301 35.78 -3.94 18.43
C ALA A 301 34.92 -3.06 19.37
N PRO A 302 35.01 -1.72 19.22
CA PRO A 302 34.24 -0.78 20.03
C PRO A 302 32.73 -0.91 19.80
N LYS A 303 31.95 -0.48 20.79
CA LYS A 303 30.48 -0.58 20.81
C LYS A 303 29.83 0.79 20.95
N ASP A 304 28.56 0.87 20.60
CA ASP A 304 27.68 2.02 20.88
C ASP A 304 28.33 3.38 20.56
N GLU A 305 28.46 4.28 21.53
CA GLU A 305 29.11 5.59 21.33
C GLU A 305 30.58 5.51 20.94
N GLU A 306 31.32 4.53 21.43
CA GLU A 306 32.74 4.34 21.08
C GLU A 306 32.87 3.94 19.61
N LYS A 307 31.93 3.15 19.11
CA LYS A 307 31.83 2.81 17.68
C LYS A 307 31.50 4.04 16.83
N ALA A 308 30.60 4.92 17.29
CA ALA A 308 30.32 6.19 16.62
C ALA A 308 31.57 7.08 16.55
N ARG A 309 32.22 7.31 17.69
CA ARG A 309 33.46 8.10 17.81
C ARG A 309 34.60 7.53 16.97
N PHE A 310 34.77 6.20 16.95
CA PHE A 310 35.82 5.54 16.17
C PHE A 310 35.59 5.62 14.65
N ILE A 311 34.36 5.45 14.18
CA ILE A 311 34.02 5.67 12.75
C ILE A 311 34.27 7.13 12.36
N GLY A 312 33.94 8.09 13.25
CA GLY A 312 34.29 9.50 13.07
C GLY A 312 35.79 9.76 12.99
N GLN A 313 36.60 9.13 13.85
CA GLN A 313 38.06 9.22 13.83
C GLN A 313 38.64 8.67 12.52
N LEU A 314 38.21 7.48 12.08
CA LEU A 314 38.66 6.87 10.82
C LEU A 314 38.34 7.78 9.62
N ARG A 315 37.15 8.41 9.62
CA ARG A 315 36.72 9.35 8.58
C ARG A 315 37.57 10.64 8.51
N ASN A 316 38.32 10.96 9.56
CA ASN A 316 39.19 12.14 9.64
C ASN A 316 40.68 11.83 9.39
N VAL A 317 41.05 10.55 9.24
CA VAL A 317 42.48 10.10 9.18
C VAL A 317 42.77 9.21 7.97
N LEU A 318 41.79 8.48 7.44
CA LEU A 318 41.98 7.65 6.25
C LEU A 318 41.84 8.47 4.95
N ASP A 319 42.50 8.01 3.89
CA ASP A 319 42.46 8.60 2.55
C ASP A 319 41.02 8.64 1.97
N ASP A 320 40.74 9.58 1.07
CA ASP A 320 39.40 9.80 0.48
C ASP A 320 38.77 8.52 -0.11
N ASP A 321 39.55 7.66 -0.77
CA ASP A 321 39.06 6.39 -1.33
C ASP A 321 38.50 5.43 -0.25
N ALA A 322 39.04 5.47 0.96
CA ALA A 322 38.54 4.70 2.10
C ALA A 322 37.30 5.36 2.73
N VAL A 323 37.24 6.70 2.72
CA VAL A 323 36.08 7.47 3.17
C VAL A 323 34.83 7.14 2.34
N VAL A 324 34.96 6.83 1.04
CA VAL A 324 33.83 6.38 0.20
C VAL A 324 33.15 5.13 0.77
N TRP A 325 33.90 4.17 1.32
CA TRP A 325 33.34 2.99 1.98
C TRP A 325 32.65 3.35 3.31
N LEU A 326 33.24 4.24 4.11
CA LEU A 326 32.62 4.72 5.36
C LEU A 326 31.25 5.36 5.08
N ASP A 327 31.19 6.24 4.07
CA ASP A 327 29.98 6.95 3.64
C ASP A 327 28.96 6.08 2.88
N ALA A 328 29.33 4.84 2.51
CA ALA A 328 28.42 3.81 2.00
C ALA A 328 27.84 2.92 3.12
N VAL A 329 28.61 2.68 4.19
CA VAL A 329 28.21 1.85 5.33
C VAL A 329 27.40 2.62 6.38
N ALA A 330 27.73 3.89 6.61
CA ALA A 330 27.14 4.66 7.71
C ALA A 330 27.06 6.17 7.42
N SER A 331 26.25 6.87 8.22
CA SER A 331 26.34 8.32 8.38
C SER A 331 26.52 8.64 9.87
N VAL A 332 27.59 9.38 10.20
CA VAL A 332 27.86 9.88 11.56
C VAL A 332 27.20 11.25 11.73
N ASP A 333 26.53 11.49 12.85
CA ASP A 333 26.09 12.83 13.28
C ASP A 333 26.41 13.00 14.78
N LYS A 334 27.46 13.80 15.05
CA LYS A 334 28.09 14.03 16.36
C LYS A 334 28.49 12.72 17.07
N ASP A 335 27.55 12.16 17.83
CA ASP A 335 27.75 11.05 18.76
C ASP A 335 26.89 9.81 18.40
N ASP A 336 25.98 9.91 17.41
CA ASP A 336 25.19 8.80 16.87
C ASP A 336 25.71 8.40 15.47
N VAL A 337 25.53 7.14 15.10
CA VAL A 337 25.98 6.58 13.81
C VAL A 337 24.89 5.72 13.18
N VAL A 338 24.28 6.24 12.12
CA VAL A 338 23.18 5.58 11.42
C VAL A 338 23.73 4.65 10.34
N MET A 339 23.63 3.35 10.58
CA MET A 339 24.04 2.30 9.64
C MET A 339 23.09 2.23 8.44
N MET A 340 23.64 2.11 7.24
CA MET A 340 22.89 2.01 6.00
C MET A 340 22.24 0.62 5.89
N PRO A 341 20.89 0.50 5.81
CA PRO A 341 20.21 -0.80 5.87
C PRO A 341 20.63 -1.81 4.80
N LEU A 342 21.13 -1.34 3.65
CA LEU A 342 21.68 -2.20 2.60
C LEU A 342 22.91 -3.00 3.09
N LEU A 343 23.78 -2.39 3.89
CA LEU A 343 25.03 -2.99 4.39
C LEU A 343 24.93 -3.49 5.84
N GLY A 344 23.73 -3.86 6.27
CA GLY A 344 23.49 -4.58 7.53
C GLY A 344 23.70 -3.72 8.78
N SER A 345 24.41 -4.25 9.77
CA SER A 345 24.66 -3.55 11.06
C SER A 345 26.05 -2.90 11.10
N GLY A 346 26.42 -2.25 9.99
CA GLY A 346 27.71 -1.59 9.81
C GLY A 346 28.73 -2.48 9.09
N GLY A 347 28.41 -2.93 7.88
CA GLY A 347 29.30 -3.74 7.04
C GLY A 347 29.31 -5.23 7.41
N ASN A 348 28.21 -5.75 7.95
CA ASN A 348 28.10 -7.15 8.40
C ASN A 348 26.67 -7.70 8.35
N GLU A 349 26.55 -9.03 8.37
CA GLU A 349 25.30 -9.75 8.62
C GLU A 349 25.51 -10.95 9.56
N GLY A 350 24.94 -10.89 10.76
CA GLY A 350 25.10 -11.91 11.79
C GLY A 350 26.55 -12.06 12.25
N VAL A 351 27.27 -13.02 11.65
CA VAL A 351 28.71 -13.27 11.90
C VAL A 351 29.57 -12.95 10.66
N LEU A 352 28.98 -12.82 9.47
CA LEU A 352 29.71 -12.51 8.25
C LEU A 352 30.03 -11.01 8.21
N ASP A 353 31.31 -10.65 8.22
CA ASP A 353 31.79 -9.29 7.99
C ASP A 353 32.16 -9.10 6.51
N TYR A 354 31.70 -8.01 5.89
CA TYR A 354 31.88 -7.79 4.46
C TYR A 354 33.28 -7.34 4.07
N SER A 355 34.03 -6.67 4.96
CA SER A 355 35.44 -6.34 4.69
C SER A 355 36.29 -7.61 4.78
N GLY A 356 36.18 -8.36 5.88
CA GLY A 356 36.90 -9.61 6.04
C GLY A 356 36.62 -10.61 4.92
N PHE A 357 35.35 -10.69 4.47
CA PHE A 357 34.97 -11.53 3.34
C PHE A 357 35.46 -10.97 1.99
N PHE A 358 35.50 -9.65 1.80
CA PHE A 358 36.04 -9.00 0.59
C PHE A 358 37.55 -9.24 0.48
N LEU A 359 38.31 -8.98 1.54
CA LEU A 359 39.76 -9.20 1.60
C LEU A 359 40.10 -10.68 1.34
N ARG A 360 39.34 -11.62 1.94
CA ARG A 360 39.46 -13.04 1.63
C ARG A 360 39.13 -13.35 0.16
N SER A 361 38.06 -12.77 -0.41
CA SER A 361 37.75 -12.93 -1.84
C SER A 361 38.84 -12.40 -2.76
N LEU A 362 39.54 -11.31 -2.38
CA LEU A 362 40.67 -10.78 -3.13
C LEU A 362 41.86 -11.75 -3.14
N THR A 363 42.22 -12.35 -2.00
CA THR A 363 43.34 -13.31 -1.97
C THR A 363 42.99 -14.60 -2.73
N GLU A 364 41.76 -15.08 -2.61
CA GLU A 364 41.27 -16.27 -3.33
C GLU A 364 41.17 -16.09 -4.87
N THR A 365 41.12 -14.85 -5.38
CA THR A 365 40.96 -14.58 -6.83
C THR A 365 42.16 -13.91 -7.48
N LEU A 366 42.84 -13.00 -6.81
CA LEU A 366 43.94 -12.22 -7.39
C LEU A 366 45.32 -12.79 -7.02
N LEU A 367 45.46 -13.42 -5.85
CA LEU A 367 46.66 -14.16 -5.44
C LEU A 367 46.54 -15.69 -5.64
N GLY A 368 45.39 -16.16 -6.15
CA GLY A 368 45.11 -17.57 -6.45
C GLY A 368 45.53 -17.96 -7.88
N ASP A 369 45.00 -19.09 -8.37
CA ASP A 369 45.21 -19.48 -9.78
C ASP A 369 44.51 -18.51 -10.74
N ARG A 370 45.27 -18.00 -11.72
CA ARG A 370 44.82 -17.01 -12.69
C ARG A 370 43.77 -17.57 -13.65
N ALA A 371 43.91 -18.82 -14.08
CA ALA A 371 42.99 -19.43 -15.05
C ALA A 371 41.61 -19.70 -14.44
N SER A 372 41.59 -20.28 -13.24
CA SER A 372 40.40 -20.42 -12.39
C SER A 372 39.74 -19.07 -12.09
N SER A 373 40.54 -18.06 -11.75
CA SER A 373 40.03 -16.70 -11.50
C SER A 373 39.40 -16.05 -12.74
N GLU A 374 40.00 -16.20 -13.93
CA GLU A 374 39.41 -15.68 -15.17
C GLU A 374 38.13 -16.44 -15.56
N ASN A 375 38.08 -17.76 -15.38
CA ASN A 375 36.88 -18.58 -15.56
C ASN A 375 35.73 -18.07 -14.66
N LEU A 376 36.01 -17.88 -13.36
CA LEU A 376 35.06 -17.30 -12.41
C LEU A 376 34.63 -15.87 -12.78
N LEU A 377 35.54 -15.01 -13.24
CA LEU A 377 35.23 -13.66 -13.68
C LEU A 377 34.32 -13.66 -14.93
N ARG A 378 34.61 -14.52 -15.93
CA ARG A 378 33.77 -14.70 -17.12
C ARG A 378 32.39 -15.25 -16.76
N ALA A 379 32.29 -16.14 -15.76
CA ALA A 379 31.01 -16.59 -15.24
C ALA A 379 30.21 -15.45 -14.59
N ALA A 380 30.84 -14.64 -13.74
CA ALA A 380 30.20 -13.50 -13.06
C ALA A 380 29.71 -12.41 -14.02
N LEU A 381 30.48 -12.11 -15.08
CA LEU A 381 30.16 -11.06 -16.04
C LEU A 381 29.22 -11.54 -17.17
N LEU A 382 29.54 -12.68 -17.77
CA LEU A 382 28.97 -13.12 -19.05
C LEU A 382 27.96 -14.27 -18.92
N SER A 383 27.71 -14.75 -17.68
CA SER A 383 26.94 -15.97 -17.41
C SER A 383 27.54 -17.23 -18.07
N ALA A 384 28.87 -17.27 -18.21
CA ALA A 384 29.58 -18.47 -18.67
C ALA A 384 29.48 -19.61 -17.63
N THR A 385 29.55 -20.85 -18.09
CA THR A 385 29.61 -22.04 -17.23
C THR A 385 30.96 -22.14 -16.54
N SER A 386 30.97 -22.33 -15.22
CA SER A 386 32.18 -22.52 -14.42
C SER A 386 32.00 -23.67 -13.43
N ASP A 387 33.02 -24.51 -13.34
CA ASP A 387 33.24 -25.59 -12.40
C ASP A 387 33.98 -25.15 -11.13
N ALA A 388 34.76 -24.07 -11.21
CA ALA A 388 35.62 -23.54 -10.14
C ALA A 388 34.90 -22.83 -8.97
N LEU A 389 33.59 -23.04 -8.78
CA LEU A 389 32.81 -22.37 -7.73
C LEU A 389 33.24 -22.82 -6.31
N LEU A 390 33.24 -21.89 -5.35
CA LEU A 390 33.82 -22.12 -4.01
C LEU A 390 32.73 -22.29 -2.94
N GLU A 391 32.87 -23.28 -2.06
CA GLU A 391 32.00 -23.45 -0.88
C GLU A 391 32.23 -22.32 0.14
N ARG A 392 31.25 -21.43 0.28
CA ARG A 392 31.29 -20.25 1.16
C ARG A 392 29.87 -19.71 1.44
N PRO A 393 29.68 -18.85 2.45
CA PRO A 393 28.41 -18.13 2.62
C PRO A 393 28.06 -17.27 1.38
N ALA A 394 26.80 -17.24 0.96
CA ALA A 394 26.34 -16.36 -0.14
C ALA A 394 25.77 -15.00 0.35
N GLY A 395 25.43 -14.90 1.64
CA GLY A 395 24.92 -13.69 2.27
C GLY A 395 23.48 -13.28 1.89
N GLN A 396 23.05 -12.11 2.36
CA GLN A 396 21.70 -11.57 2.14
C GLN A 396 21.40 -11.18 0.69
N PHE A 397 22.42 -10.91 -0.12
CA PHE A 397 22.29 -10.26 -1.43
C PHE A 397 21.86 -11.22 -2.56
N ASP A 398 22.10 -12.53 -2.38
CA ASP A 398 21.62 -13.59 -3.26
C ASP A 398 20.84 -14.65 -2.45
N PRO A 399 19.51 -14.51 -2.33
CA PRO A 399 18.68 -15.49 -1.64
C PRO A 399 18.54 -16.82 -2.40
N GLY A 400 18.96 -16.91 -3.66
CA GLY A 400 18.98 -18.17 -4.43
C GLY A 400 20.19 -19.02 -4.06
N SER A 401 21.38 -18.42 -4.08
CA SER A 401 22.63 -19.06 -3.66
C SER A 401 22.77 -19.24 -2.14
N ALA A 402 21.82 -18.75 -1.32
CA ALA A 402 21.84 -18.93 0.13
C ALA A 402 21.78 -20.41 0.58
N GLY A 403 21.19 -21.30 -0.20
CA GLY A 403 20.97 -22.70 0.17
C GLY A 403 19.78 -22.92 1.12
N GLY A 404 19.53 -24.18 1.47
CA GLY A 404 18.38 -24.65 2.24
C GLY A 404 17.58 -25.75 1.53
N PHE A 405 16.33 -25.98 1.96
CA PHE A 405 15.47 -27.03 1.42
C PHE A 405 15.07 -26.76 -0.04
N ASN A 406 15.21 -27.77 -0.91
CA ASN A 406 14.90 -27.72 -2.35
C ASN A 406 15.66 -26.64 -3.16
N THR A 407 16.83 -26.17 -2.69
CA THR A 407 17.64 -25.14 -3.37
C THR A 407 18.75 -25.69 -4.28
N GLY A 408 19.01 -27.00 -4.20
CA GLY A 408 20.05 -27.69 -4.96
C GLY A 408 19.73 -29.18 -5.10
N PRO A 409 20.66 -30.01 -5.61
CA PRO A 409 20.44 -31.44 -5.76
C PRO A 409 20.30 -32.13 -4.39
N GLY A 410 19.10 -32.65 -4.09
CA GLY A 410 18.77 -33.31 -2.83
C GLY A 410 17.70 -32.58 -2.02
N PHE A 411 17.50 -33.01 -0.77
CA PHE A 411 16.45 -32.45 0.09
C PHE A 411 16.84 -31.10 0.71
N GLU A 412 18.10 -30.94 1.14
CA GLU A 412 18.63 -29.72 1.77
C GLU A 412 20.08 -29.48 1.33
N ALA A 413 20.34 -28.37 0.63
CA ALA A 413 21.69 -27.96 0.25
C ALA A 413 22.20 -26.89 1.23
N LYS A 414 22.95 -27.29 2.26
CA LYS A 414 23.34 -26.41 3.38
C LYS A 414 24.38 -25.36 3.02
N GLN A 415 25.29 -25.72 2.12
CA GLN A 415 26.32 -24.86 1.55
C GLN A 415 26.20 -25.00 0.03
N MET A 416 25.87 -23.91 -0.66
CA MET A 416 25.88 -23.86 -2.11
C MET A 416 27.20 -23.20 -2.53
N PRO A 417 27.98 -23.79 -3.46
CA PRO A 417 29.19 -23.17 -3.95
C PRO A 417 28.81 -21.90 -4.73
N ASN A 418 29.56 -20.81 -4.54
CA ASN A 418 29.30 -19.54 -5.19
C ASN A 418 30.58 -18.82 -5.62
N ASN A 419 30.40 -17.75 -6.38
CA ASN A 419 31.46 -17.12 -7.15
C ASN A 419 32.04 -15.89 -6.41
N PRO A 420 33.34 -15.91 -6.02
CA PRO A 420 33.95 -14.78 -5.30
C PRO A 420 33.91 -13.47 -6.10
N TRP A 421 34.04 -13.52 -7.43
CA TRP A 421 33.95 -12.31 -8.27
C TRP A 421 32.58 -11.64 -8.21
N THR A 422 31.50 -12.40 -7.98
CA THR A 422 30.16 -11.82 -7.77
C THR A 422 30.11 -11.00 -6.47
N PHE A 423 30.78 -11.45 -5.40
CA PHE A 423 30.88 -10.68 -4.16
C PHE A 423 31.80 -9.45 -4.30
N LEU A 424 32.94 -9.59 -4.96
CA LEU A 424 33.87 -8.49 -5.21
C LEU A 424 33.20 -7.34 -5.99
N LEU A 425 32.54 -7.67 -7.11
CA LEU A 425 31.83 -6.68 -7.94
C LEU A 425 30.63 -6.06 -7.22
N LEU A 426 29.93 -6.83 -6.38
CA LEU A 426 28.90 -6.30 -5.48
C LEU A 426 29.47 -5.23 -4.53
N ILE A 427 30.54 -5.54 -3.80
CA ILE A 427 31.12 -4.59 -2.84
C ILE A 427 31.61 -3.32 -3.55
N GLU A 428 32.33 -3.47 -4.67
CA GLU A 428 32.80 -2.34 -5.49
C GLU A 428 31.65 -1.47 -6.05
N GLY A 429 30.44 -2.03 -6.16
CA GLY A 429 29.21 -1.32 -6.51
C GLY A 429 28.48 -0.67 -5.33
N THR A 430 28.66 -1.14 -4.10
CA THR A 430 28.05 -0.50 -2.91
C THR A 430 28.68 0.86 -2.61
N LEU A 431 29.92 1.09 -3.07
CA LEU A 431 30.59 2.40 -3.10
C LEU A 431 29.89 3.44 -4.01
N VAL A 432 28.99 2.99 -4.90
CA VAL A 432 28.11 3.87 -5.71
C VAL A 432 26.80 4.18 -4.96
N TRP A 433 26.45 3.42 -3.91
CA TRP A 433 25.21 3.53 -3.14
C TRP A 433 25.33 4.51 -1.94
N THR A 434 25.97 5.66 -2.16
CA THR A 434 26.22 6.68 -1.13
C THR A 434 25.16 7.80 -1.17
N SER A 435 24.63 8.19 -0.02
CA SER A 435 23.70 9.34 0.07
C SER A 435 24.41 10.68 0.11
N GLY A 436 23.92 11.65 -0.65
CA GLY A 436 24.35 13.04 -0.59
C GLY A 436 23.79 13.79 0.62
N ILE A 437 24.50 14.84 1.04
CA ILE A 437 24.24 15.65 2.25
C ILE A 437 22.78 16.11 2.35
N GLY A 438 22.18 16.59 1.25
CA GLY A 438 20.80 17.07 1.22
C GLY A 438 19.75 15.98 1.53
N SER A 439 20.01 14.72 1.17
CA SER A 439 19.11 13.62 1.57
C SER A 439 19.29 13.27 3.04
N ARG A 440 20.54 13.21 3.53
CA ARG A 440 20.85 12.94 4.94
C ARG A 440 20.23 13.98 5.86
N GLN A 441 20.34 15.27 5.53
CA GLN A 441 19.75 16.37 6.30
C GLN A 441 18.22 16.34 6.31
N ALA A 442 17.58 16.01 5.18
CA ALA A 442 16.13 15.83 5.13
C ALA A 442 15.68 14.62 5.98
N GLY A 443 16.47 13.54 6.01
CA GLY A 443 16.23 12.40 6.87
C GLY A 443 16.37 12.71 8.36
N ALA A 444 17.41 13.46 8.76
CA ALA A 444 17.64 13.89 10.14
C ALA A 444 16.57 14.86 10.69
N GLN A 445 15.81 15.53 9.81
CA GLN A 445 14.63 16.33 10.19
C GLN A 445 13.32 15.52 10.27
N SER A 446 13.39 14.19 10.10
CA SER A 446 12.26 13.28 10.20
C SER A 446 12.46 12.27 11.33
N ASP A 447 11.36 11.75 11.88
CA ASP A 447 11.41 10.66 12.88
C ASP A 447 11.91 9.32 12.28
N VAL A 448 12.21 9.27 10.97
CA VAL A 448 12.54 8.05 10.22
C VAL A 448 14.05 7.98 9.95
N ARG A 449 14.80 7.37 10.88
CA ARG A 449 16.25 7.15 10.78
C ARG A 449 16.73 6.56 9.44
N MET A 450 15.88 5.81 8.72
CA MET A 450 16.24 5.16 7.45
C MET A 450 16.40 6.12 6.26
N ALA A 451 15.87 7.35 6.33
CA ALA A 451 15.89 8.32 5.23
C ALA A 451 17.29 8.87 4.87
N VAL A 452 18.34 8.43 5.58
CA VAL A 452 19.74 8.71 5.25
C VAL A 452 20.32 7.78 4.18
N SER A 453 19.63 6.71 3.75
CA SER A 453 20.12 5.78 2.72
C SER A 453 19.36 5.94 1.38
N PRO A 454 20.01 5.79 0.21
CA PRO A 454 19.36 6.01 -1.08
C PRO A 454 18.15 5.11 -1.29
N PHE A 455 17.05 5.68 -1.80
CA PHE A 455 15.81 4.99 -2.16
C PHE A 455 15.33 3.95 -1.12
N THR A 456 15.56 4.21 0.17
CA THR A 456 15.30 3.29 1.28
C THR A 456 14.23 3.85 2.19
N VAL A 457 13.21 3.04 2.48
CA VAL A 457 12.02 3.44 3.25
C VAL A 457 11.67 2.40 4.31
N ARG A 458 10.77 2.74 5.25
CA ARG A 458 10.19 1.74 6.16
C ARG A 458 9.33 0.77 5.34
N HIS A 459 9.38 -0.51 5.67
CA HIS A 459 8.54 -1.50 5.03
C HIS A 459 7.04 -1.36 5.43
N ARG A 460 6.14 -1.76 4.52
CA ARG A 460 4.77 -2.20 4.81
C ARG A 460 4.54 -3.57 4.18
N ALA A 461 3.95 -4.48 4.96
CA ALA A 461 3.64 -5.85 4.56
C ALA A 461 2.43 -5.91 3.61
N ALA A 462 2.61 -5.39 2.41
CA ALA A 462 1.60 -5.27 1.35
C ALA A 462 2.19 -5.58 -0.03
N GLY A 463 1.36 -6.15 -0.92
CA GLY A 463 1.64 -6.31 -2.35
C GLY A 463 2.37 -7.57 -2.79
N TYR A 464 2.78 -8.46 -1.88
CA TYR A 464 3.49 -9.71 -2.20
C TYR A 464 2.97 -10.90 -1.38
N GLY A 465 2.88 -12.08 -2.00
CA GLY A 465 2.14 -13.23 -1.45
C GLY A 465 2.75 -13.91 -0.21
N SER A 466 4.00 -13.61 0.14
CA SER A 466 4.71 -14.17 1.30
C SER A 466 4.75 -13.23 2.51
N ALA A 467 4.02 -12.11 2.45
CA ALA A 467 3.89 -11.12 3.52
C ALA A 467 3.29 -11.74 4.80
N GLY A 468 4.15 -11.95 5.80
CA GLY A 468 3.77 -12.57 7.06
C GLY A 468 3.00 -11.63 7.99
N ARG A 469 2.25 -12.19 8.94
CA ARG A 469 1.47 -11.39 9.91
C ARG A 469 2.31 -10.46 10.78
N GLY A 470 3.62 -10.72 10.89
CA GLY A 470 4.58 -9.88 11.60
C GLY A 470 5.56 -9.16 10.69
N ASP A 471 5.40 -9.13 9.37
CA ASP A 471 6.43 -8.54 8.50
C ASP A 471 6.47 -6.99 8.60
N ASP A 472 5.45 -6.35 9.18
CA ASP A 472 5.49 -4.93 9.58
C ASP A 472 6.38 -4.66 10.84
N ASP A 473 6.96 -5.70 11.46
CA ASP A 473 7.87 -5.60 12.62
C ASP A 473 9.30 -5.21 12.16
N PRO A 474 9.85 -4.06 12.59
CA PRO A 474 11.21 -3.65 12.24
C PRO A 474 12.31 -4.63 12.70
N GLN A 475 12.05 -5.49 13.70
CA GLN A 475 12.98 -6.54 14.11
C GLN A 475 13.05 -7.69 13.10
N ARG A 476 12.04 -7.82 12.21
CA ARG A 476 11.92 -8.86 11.17
C ARG A 476 12.17 -8.31 9.78
N VAL A 477 11.72 -7.09 9.47
CA VAL A 477 12.02 -6.42 8.20
C VAL A 477 12.72 -5.10 8.48
N ARG A 478 14.04 -5.05 8.24
CA ARG A 478 14.90 -3.92 8.63
C ARG A 478 14.53 -2.66 7.86
N ALA A 479 14.38 -2.79 6.55
CA ALA A 479 14.01 -1.71 5.64
C ALA A 479 13.52 -2.30 4.32
N GLU A 480 13.04 -1.42 3.45
CA GLU A 480 12.76 -1.73 2.05
C GLU A 480 13.58 -0.81 1.14
N VAL A 481 14.27 -1.38 0.16
CA VAL A 481 15.17 -0.68 -0.76
C VAL A 481 14.62 -0.78 -2.17
N TRP A 482 14.61 0.34 -2.89
CA TRP A 482 14.03 0.43 -4.23
C TRP A 482 15.14 0.74 -5.25
N LEU A 483 15.51 -0.26 -6.06
CA LEU A 483 16.62 -0.15 -7.02
C LEU A 483 16.13 0.50 -8.33
N PRO A 484 16.61 1.69 -8.71
CA PRO A 484 16.22 2.34 -9.96
C PRO A 484 16.82 1.63 -11.18
N LEU A 485 16.00 1.33 -12.18
CA LEU A 485 16.43 0.82 -13.48
C LEU A 485 16.28 1.90 -14.56
N TRP A 486 17.27 1.98 -15.46
CA TRP A 486 17.29 2.91 -16.58
C TRP A 486 17.77 2.21 -17.86
N HIS A 487 17.09 2.44 -18.98
CA HIS A 487 17.41 1.81 -20.28
C HIS A 487 18.34 2.67 -21.17
N ARG A 488 18.53 3.95 -20.84
CA ARG A 488 19.34 4.90 -21.61
C ARG A 488 20.77 4.96 -21.04
N PRO A 489 21.83 4.63 -21.79
CA PRO A 489 23.20 4.58 -21.26
C PRO A 489 23.63 5.87 -20.54
N ALA A 490 23.90 5.74 -19.24
CA ALA A 490 24.27 6.82 -18.34
C ALA A 490 25.72 6.66 -17.84
N SER A 491 26.38 7.77 -17.54
CA SER A 491 27.73 7.78 -16.94
C SER A 491 27.69 7.45 -15.45
N LEU A 492 28.84 7.01 -14.91
CA LEU A 492 29.01 6.86 -13.47
C LEU A 492 28.60 8.12 -12.70
N ALA A 493 28.97 9.32 -13.19
CA ALA A 493 28.64 10.59 -12.53
C ALA A 493 27.14 10.90 -12.53
N GLU A 494 26.40 10.56 -13.60
CA GLU A 494 24.95 10.69 -13.64
C GLU A 494 24.27 9.70 -12.68
N VAL A 495 24.74 8.45 -12.65
CA VAL A 495 24.22 7.38 -11.77
C VAL A 495 24.49 7.69 -10.30
N GLN A 496 25.73 8.09 -9.95
CA GLN A 496 26.09 8.56 -8.61
C GLN A 496 25.22 9.74 -8.17
N ARG A 497 25.01 10.74 -9.03
CA ARG A 497 24.19 11.91 -8.70
C ARG A 497 22.71 11.56 -8.49
N MET A 498 22.18 10.66 -9.31
CA MET A 498 20.81 10.14 -9.18
C MET A 498 20.61 9.38 -7.86
N ILE A 499 21.55 8.51 -7.51
CA ILE A 499 21.52 7.70 -6.27
C ILE A 499 21.74 8.59 -5.04
N ALA A 500 22.73 9.48 -5.06
CA ALA A 500 23.02 10.39 -3.95
C ALA A 500 21.88 11.37 -3.63
N GLU A 501 21.02 11.71 -4.59
CA GLU A 501 19.82 12.50 -4.33
C GLU A 501 18.66 11.66 -3.77
N GLY A 502 18.62 10.35 -4.08
CA GLY A 502 17.61 9.41 -3.59
C GLY A 502 16.19 9.93 -3.76
N ARG A 503 15.85 10.47 -4.95
CA ARG A 503 14.60 11.24 -5.08
C ARG A 503 13.35 10.36 -5.17
N ALA A 504 12.60 10.33 -4.07
CA ALA A 504 11.24 9.80 -3.99
C ALA A 504 10.41 10.71 -3.10
N ASP A 505 9.65 11.60 -3.74
CA ASP A 505 8.85 12.62 -3.06
C ASP A 505 7.34 12.41 -3.30
N VAL A 506 6.52 12.65 -2.29
CA VAL A 506 5.04 12.60 -2.34
C VAL A 506 4.41 13.96 -2.03
N SER A 507 3.33 14.29 -2.73
CA SER A 507 2.55 15.52 -2.48
C SER A 507 1.54 15.32 -1.35
N GLY A 508 2.04 15.23 -0.11
CA GLY A 508 1.21 15.11 1.10
C GLY A 508 0.40 16.36 1.44
N ARG A 509 -0.48 16.24 2.46
CA ARG A 509 -1.37 17.33 2.92
C ARG A 509 -0.62 18.58 3.43
N ARG A 510 0.67 18.46 3.75
CA ARG A 510 1.54 19.58 4.21
C ARG A 510 2.42 20.18 3.09
N GLY A 511 2.28 19.72 1.85
CA GLY A 511 3.16 20.06 0.73
C GLY A 511 3.95 18.85 0.25
N MET A 512 5.04 19.08 -0.49
CA MET A 512 5.93 18.01 -0.94
C MET A 512 6.73 17.46 0.26
N GLN A 513 6.77 16.15 0.41
CA GLN A 513 7.44 15.43 1.50
C GLN A 513 8.24 14.25 0.93
N ARG A 514 9.27 13.76 1.63
CA ARG A 514 9.95 12.51 1.25
C ARG A 514 9.03 11.32 1.54
N ALA A 515 9.11 10.27 0.72
CA ALA A 515 8.45 9.00 1.00
C ALA A 515 9.00 8.37 2.29
N ALA A 516 8.12 8.00 3.23
CA ALA A 516 8.51 7.43 4.52
C ALA A 516 8.34 5.90 4.56
N ASP A 517 7.37 5.35 3.82
CA ASP A 517 7.19 3.90 3.68
C ASP A 517 6.88 3.41 2.25
N SER A 518 6.80 2.08 2.09
CA SER A 518 6.50 1.38 0.84
C SER A 518 5.33 1.95 0.03
N LEU A 519 4.31 2.49 0.69
CA LEU A 519 3.10 3.01 0.06
C LEU A 519 3.35 4.43 -0.47
N ASP A 520 4.05 5.26 0.29
CA ASP A 520 4.50 6.57 -0.18
C ASP A 520 5.43 6.41 -1.39
N PHE A 521 6.36 5.44 -1.35
CA PHE A 521 7.27 5.22 -2.47
C PHE A 521 6.52 4.78 -3.74
N ALA A 522 5.54 3.88 -3.60
CA ALA A 522 4.68 3.49 -4.72
C ALA A 522 3.87 4.68 -5.27
N ASP A 523 3.37 5.57 -4.40
CA ASP A 523 2.66 6.78 -4.82
C ASP A 523 3.60 7.82 -5.45
N ALA A 524 4.88 7.90 -5.03
CA ALA A 524 5.91 8.70 -5.70
C ALA A 524 6.21 8.16 -7.12
N VAL A 525 6.31 6.85 -7.29
CA VAL A 525 6.42 6.19 -8.60
C VAL A 525 5.21 6.48 -9.48
N ALA A 526 4.00 6.38 -8.92
CA ALA A 526 2.74 6.60 -9.65
C ALA A 526 2.45 8.08 -9.98
N SER A 527 3.08 9.03 -9.29
CA SER A 527 2.88 10.48 -9.47
C SER A 527 4.04 11.21 -10.15
N LEU A 528 5.10 10.48 -10.55
CA LEU A 528 6.38 11.01 -11.07
C LEU A 528 7.21 11.82 -10.04
N GLY A 529 6.96 11.62 -8.73
CA GLY A 529 7.80 12.13 -7.65
C GLY A 529 9.21 11.52 -7.58
N VAL A 530 9.47 10.51 -8.42
CA VAL A 530 10.77 9.86 -8.66
C VAL A 530 11.39 10.21 -10.02
N ASP A 531 10.72 10.99 -10.88
CA ASP A 531 11.14 11.14 -12.28
C ASP A 531 12.45 11.93 -12.41
N ARG A 532 13.50 11.17 -12.69
CA ARG A 532 14.83 11.62 -13.14
C ARG A 532 15.29 10.83 -14.37
N GLY A 533 14.34 10.41 -15.21
CA GLY A 533 14.62 9.49 -16.31
C GLY A 533 14.96 8.06 -15.86
N ILE A 534 14.48 7.68 -14.67
CA ILE A 534 14.39 6.30 -14.18
C ILE A 534 13.13 5.71 -14.82
N ASP A 535 13.22 4.50 -15.38
CA ASP A 535 12.12 3.89 -16.13
C ASP A 535 11.30 2.93 -15.27
N SER A 536 11.94 2.23 -14.33
CA SER A 536 11.27 1.34 -13.37
C SER A 536 12.08 1.19 -12.09
N PHE A 537 11.49 0.57 -11.06
CA PHE A 537 12.17 0.20 -9.81
C PHE A 537 11.99 -1.28 -9.49
N VAL A 538 13.01 -1.93 -8.94
CA VAL A 538 12.88 -3.23 -8.26
C VAL A 538 12.80 -3.02 -6.75
N ARG A 539 11.70 -3.48 -6.15
CA ARG A 539 11.38 -3.35 -4.73
C ARG A 539 11.91 -4.55 -3.94
N TYR A 540 12.90 -4.31 -3.07
CA TYR A 540 13.55 -5.30 -2.23
C TYR A 540 13.19 -5.13 -0.75
N ALA A 541 12.58 -6.15 -0.14
CA ALA A 541 12.36 -6.19 1.31
C ALA A 541 13.53 -6.92 1.99
N LEU A 542 14.13 -6.29 3.01
CA LEU A 542 15.23 -6.88 3.78
C LEU A 542 14.67 -7.64 4.99
N ILE A 543 14.39 -8.95 4.81
CA ILE A 543 13.60 -9.77 5.76
C ILE A 543 14.46 -10.83 6.46
N LYS A 544 14.37 -10.95 7.78
CA LYS A 544 14.86 -12.12 8.53
C LYS A 544 14.07 -13.37 8.16
N ARG A 545 14.71 -14.31 7.46
CA ARG A 545 14.15 -15.64 7.16
C ARG A 545 15.10 -16.80 7.47
N ARG A 546 16.37 -16.54 7.83
CA ARG A 546 17.38 -17.57 8.18
C ARG A 546 17.99 -17.28 9.56
N GLY A 547 17.20 -17.50 10.61
CA GLY A 547 17.53 -17.03 11.97
C GLY A 547 17.58 -15.50 12.02
N ASP A 548 18.60 -14.94 12.66
CA ASP A 548 18.85 -13.50 12.66
C ASP A 548 19.45 -12.96 11.34
N SER A 549 19.78 -13.83 10.38
CA SER A 549 20.26 -13.43 9.06
C SER A 549 19.10 -12.89 8.21
N PHE A 550 19.33 -11.74 7.59
CA PHE A 550 18.42 -11.13 6.63
C PHE A 550 18.60 -11.75 5.24
N LEU A 551 17.59 -11.58 4.39
CA LEU A 551 17.67 -11.83 2.95
C LEU A 551 17.05 -10.62 2.23
N ALA A 552 17.68 -10.19 1.14
CA ALA A 552 17.12 -9.20 0.24
C ALA A 552 16.17 -9.88 -0.74
N LEU A 553 14.90 -9.98 -0.36
CA LEU A 553 13.87 -10.62 -1.18
C LEU A 553 13.32 -9.60 -2.21
N PRO A 554 13.45 -9.86 -3.54
CA PRO A 554 12.71 -9.06 -4.51
C PRO A 554 11.22 -9.37 -4.38
N THR A 555 10.41 -8.32 -4.23
CA THR A 555 8.95 -8.43 -4.00
C THR A 555 8.14 -7.98 -5.20
N GLN A 556 8.62 -7.00 -5.98
CA GLN A 556 7.92 -6.45 -7.14
C GLN A 556 8.87 -5.65 -8.05
N THR A 557 8.55 -5.54 -9.34
CA THR A 557 9.09 -4.51 -10.25
C THR A 557 7.96 -3.57 -10.65
N LEU A 558 8.23 -2.25 -10.70
CA LEU A 558 7.23 -1.20 -10.95
C LEU A 558 7.71 -0.20 -11.99
N ASP A 559 6.91 0.05 -13.03
CA ASP A 559 7.21 1.06 -14.06
C ASP A 559 6.90 2.49 -13.59
N VAL A 560 7.87 3.40 -13.73
CA VAL A 560 7.72 4.83 -13.45
C VAL A 560 6.77 5.43 -14.48
N SER A 561 5.53 5.67 -14.07
CA SER A 561 4.45 6.00 -14.99
C SER A 561 3.36 6.79 -14.29
N ARG A 562 2.94 7.92 -14.88
CA ARG A 562 1.92 8.79 -14.28
C ARG A 562 0.54 8.13 -14.33
N ARG A 563 0.03 7.72 -13.18
CA ARG A 563 -1.36 7.28 -12.99
C ARG A 563 -2.23 8.46 -12.58
N ARG A 564 -3.49 8.51 -13.03
CA ARG A 564 -4.43 9.60 -12.67
C ARG A 564 -5.04 9.36 -11.30
N GLU A 565 -5.12 8.09 -10.92
CA GLU A 565 -5.66 7.58 -9.68
C GLU A 565 -4.77 7.94 -8.47
N ALA A 566 -3.47 8.19 -8.69
CA ALA A 566 -2.56 8.72 -7.67
C ALA A 566 -3.02 10.09 -7.14
N ASP A 567 -3.65 10.93 -7.97
CA ASP A 567 -4.24 12.21 -7.55
C ASP A 567 -5.48 12.01 -6.62
N LEU A 568 -6.08 10.82 -6.62
CA LEU A 568 -7.13 10.43 -5.68
C LEU A 568 -6.56 9.82 -4.39
N LEU A 569 -5.48 9.02 -4.47
CA LEU A 569 -4.86 8.39 -3.30
C LEU A 569 -4.42 9.42 -2.24
N ARG A 570 -3.95 10.60 -2.67
CA ARG A 570 -3.64 11.76 -1.81
C ARG A 570 -4.83 12.29 -0.97
N GLN A 571 -6.05 11.86 -1.26
CA GLN A 571 -7.24 12.16 -0.46
C GLN A 571 -7.38 11.22 0.74
N LEU A 572 -6.76 10.03 0.71
CA LEU A 572 -6.78 9.06 1.81
C LEU A 572 -5.82 9.39 2.94
N ASP A 573 -4.72 10.10 2.70
CA ASP A 573 -3.60 10.22 3.65
C ASP A 573 -4.07 10.56 5.07
N GLY A 574 -4.83 11.64 5.23
CA GLY A 574 -5.35 12.05 6.53
C GLY A 574 -6.60 11.32 7.03
N GLU A 575 -7.09 10.31 6.29
CA GLU A 575 -7.98 9.27 6.79
C GLU A 575 -7.17 8.05 7.27
N MET A 576 -6.02 7.76 6.66
CA MET A 576 -5.07 6.73 7.11
C MET A 576 -4.37 7.18 8.39
N ASP A 577 -3.93 8.44 8.50
CA ASP A 577 -3.44 9.06 9.75
C ASP A 577 -4.44 8.86 10.90
N LEU A 578 -5.74 9.07 10.59
CA LEU A 578 -6.84 8.98 11.54
C LEU A 578 -7.07 7.54 12.01
N LEU A 579 -6.95 6.57 11.09
CA LEU A 579 -7.05 5.14 11.38
C LEU A 579 -5.84 4.61 12.14
N ASP A 580 -4.62 4.90 11.70
CA ASP A 580 -3.40 4.41 12.34
C ASP A 580 -3.22 5.06 13.73
N GLY A 581 -3.61 6.33 13.87
CA GLY A 581 -3.79 7.02 15.16
C GLY A 581 -4.99 6.53 16.02
N PHE A 582 -5.81 5.60 15.53
CA PHE A 582 -6.84 4.89 16.30
C PHE A 582 -6.41 3.45 16.63
N LEU A 583 -5.74 2.76 15.71
CA LEU A 583 -5.21 1.42 15.88
C LEU A 583 -4.06 1.39 16.91
N SER A 584 -3.21 2.42 16.94
CA SER A 584 -2.14 2.57 17.94
C SER A 584 -2.64 2.75 19.38
N ARG A 585 -3.89 3.21 19.57
CA ARG A 585 -4.50 3.43 20.90
C ARG A 585 -5.18 2.17 21.49
N PHE A 586 -5.02 1.00 20.87
CA PHE A 586 -5.40 -0.27 21.50
C PHE A 586 -4.33 -0.72 22.51
N PRO A 587 -4.69 -1.49 23.55
CA PRO A 587 -3.74 -2.01 24.53
C PRO A 587 -2.57 -2.73 23.87
N SER A 588 -1.35 -2.50 24.37
CA SER A 588 -0.10 -3.06 23.84
C SER A 588 0.10 -2.86 22.32
N GLY A 589 -0.42 -1.74 21.77
CA GLY A 589 -0.38 -1.44 20.33
C GLY A 589 -1.10 -2.47 19.45
N SER A 590 -1.92 -3.34 20.03
CA SER A 590 -2.40 -4.58 19.41
C SER A 590 -3.91 -4.51 19.14
N PRO A 591 -4.35 -3.98 17.98
CA PRO A 591 -5.77 -3.96 17.60
C PRO A 591 -6.30 -5.38 17.31
N PRO A 592 -7.62 -5.63 17.49
CA PRO A 592 -8.23 -6.92 17.16
C PRO A 592 -7.99 -7.31 15.70
N ALA A 593 -7.70 -8.59 15.45
CA ALA A 593 -7.20 -9.09 14.16
C ALA A 593 -8.07 -8.72 12.93
N GLN A 594 -9.37 -8.51 13.10
CA GLN A 594 -10.27 -8.01 12.05
C GLN A 594 -9.86 -6.62 11.54
N PHE A 595 -9.46 -5.70 12.43
CA PHE A 595 -8.98 -4.37 12.07
C PHE A 595 -7.61 -4.45 11.37
N THR A 596 -6.68 -5.26 11.87
CA THR A 596 -5.37 -5.48 11.22
C THR A 596 -5.54 -6.05 9.81
N THR A 597 -6.47 -6.99 9.64
CA THR A 597 -6.77 -7.62 8.34
C THR A 597 -7.42 -6.63 7.37
N ALA A 598 -8.41 -5.85 7.83
CA ALA A 598 -9.01 -4.79 7.02
C ALA A 598 -8.00 -3.67 6.67
N ARG A 599 -7.10 -3.32 7.60
CA ARG A 599 -6.08 -2.29 7.38
C ARG A 599 -5.06 -2.70 6.31
N ARG A 600 -4.58 -3.96 6.34
CA ARG A 600 -3.73 -4.51 5.27
C ARG A 600 -4.47 -4.63 3.94
N ARG A 601 -5.74 -5.03 3.94
CA ARG A 601 -6.56 -5.05 2.70
C ARG A 601 -6.69 -3.65 2.05
N VAL A 602 -6.66 -2.57 2.85
CA VAL A 602 -6.58 -1.19 2.34
C VAL A 602 -5.18 -0.89 1.81
N ASP A 603 -4.10 -1.31 2.47
CA ASP A 603 -2.72 -1.13 1.99
C ASP A 603 -2.46 -1.89 0.67
N ASP A 604 -2.82 -3.16 0.58
CA ASP A 604 -2.75 -3.99 -0.63
C ASP A 604 -3.54 -3.38 -1.80
N ALA A 605 -4.66 -2.74 -1.51
CA ALA A 605 -5.49 -2.10 -2.52
C ALA A 605 -4.96 -0.71 -2.93
N ARG A 606 -4.44 0.11 -2.00
CA ARG A 606 -3.71 1.36 -2.30
C ARG A 606 -2.52 1.05 -3.20
N LEU A 607 -1.71 0.06 -2.81
CA LEU A 607 -0.54 -0.38 -3.55
C LEU A 607 -0.92 -0.96 -4.93
N ASN A 608 -2.05 -1.66 -5.08
CA ASN A 608 -2.55 -2.07 -6.41
C ASN A 608 -2.94 -0.87 -7.29
N VAL A 609 -3.54 0.19 -6.73
CA VAL A 609 -3.85 1.41 -7.49
C VAL A 609 -2.58 2.16 -7.88
N ALA A 610 -1.59 2.25 -6.99
CA ALA A 610 -0.29 2.86 -7.28
C ALA A 610 0.56 2.07 -8.30
N THR A 611 0.55 0.73 -8.22
CA THR A 611 1.38 -0.15 -9.07
C THR A 611 0.74 -0.53 -10.40
N ARG A 612 -0.60 -0.58 -10.49
CA ARG A 612 -1.33 -1.03 -11.69
C ARG A 612 -2.37 0.00 -12.16
N GLY A 613 -3.06 0.63 -11.23
CA GLY A 613 -4.17 1.54 -11.52
C GLY A 613 -5.38 0.81 -12.15
N GLY A 614 -6.24 1.58 -12.80
CA GLY A 614 -7.38 1.10 -13.55
C GLY A 614 -8.59 0.69 -12.70
N PRO A 615 -9.76 0.49 -13.34
CA PRO A 615 -11.04 0.49 -12.63
C PRO A 615 -11.22 -0.64 -11.62
N ALA A 616 -10.74 -1.85 -11.94
CA ALA A 616 -10.81 -3.01 -11.04
C ALA A 616 -9.93 -2.85 -9.78
N ALA A 617 -8.80 -2.14 -9.87
CA ALA A 617 -7.98 -1.81 -8.70
C ALA A 617 -8.71 -0.79 -7.81
N MET A 618 -9.34 0.21 -8.43
CA MET A 618 -10.10 1.23 -7.72
C MET A 618 -11.30 0.65 -6.98
N THR A 619 -12.10 -0.22 -7.63
CA THR A 619 -13.23 -0.94 -7.01
C THR A 619 -12.77 -1.76 -5.80
N ARG A 620 -11.62 -2.44 -5.88
CA ARG A 620 -11.04 -3.18 -4.74
C ARG A 620 -10.67 -2.27 -3.56
N LEU A 621 -10.17 -1.05 -3.82
CA LEU A 621 -9.85 -0.08 -2.76
C LEU A 621 -11.11 0.50 -2.11
N VAL A 622 -12.16 0.83 -2.89
CA VAL A 622 -13.45 1.26 -2.33
C VAL A 622 -14.07 0.14 -1.47
N ARG A 623 -14.03 -1.12 -1.93
CA ARG A 623 -14.45 -2.28 -1.13
C ARG A 623 -13.64 -2.43 0.16
N ALA A 624 -12.32 -2.26 0.12
CA ALA A 624 -11.46 -2.36 1.31
C ALA A 624 -11.75 -1.26 2.34
N LEU A 625 -11.96 -0.01 1.88
CA LEU A 625 -12.35 1.12 2.73
C LEU A 625 -13.74 0.92 3.35
N GLY A 626 -14.69 0.38 2.58
CA GLY A 626 -16.01 0.03 3.09
C GLY A 626 -15.98 -1.08 4.15
N ALA A 627 -15.20 -2.14 3.92
CA ALA A 627 -14.98 -3.19 4.92
C ALA A 627 -14.36 -2.64 6.22
N MET A 628 -13.50 -1.61 6.15
CA MET A 628 -13.00 -0.90 7.33
C MET A 628 -14.09 -0.06 8.01
N GLU A 629 -14.86 0.73 7.26
CA GLU A 629 -15.98 1.54 7.81
C GLU A 629 -17.05 0.64 8.46
N MET A 630 -17.35 -0.55 7.93
CA MET A 630 -18.23 -1.55 8.57
C MET A 630 -17.74 -1.93 9.98
N LEU A 631 -16.44 -2.20 10.13
CA LEU A 631 -15.84 -2.53 11.43
C LEU A 631 -15.83 -1.34 12.40
N VAL A 632 -15.73 -0.11 11.89
CA VAL A 632 -15.84 1.12 12.68
C VAL A 632 -17.29 1.38 13.11
N ALA A 633 -18.24 1.28 12.18
CA ALA A 633 -19.67 1.52 12.38
C ALA A 633 -20.31 0.53 13.37
N ALA A 634 -19.83 -0.73 13.37
CA ALA A 634 -20.27 -1.76 14.31
C ALA A 634 -19.77 -1.56 15.77
N ARG A 635 -18.92 -0.56 16.05
CA ARG A 635 -18.47 -0.26 17.42
C ARG A 635 -19.56 0.50 18.19
N PRO A 636 -19.91 0.08 19.43
CA PRO A 636 -20.79 0.87 20.28
C PRO A 636 -20.24 2.30 20.54
N PRO A 637 -21.08 3.34 20.48
CA PRO A 637 -20.69 4.70 20.86
C PRO A 637 -20.04 4.74 22.25
N GLY A 638 -18.99 5.56 22.39
CA GLY A 638 -18.24 5.70 23.65
C GLY A 638 -17.24 4.58 23.96
N ARG A 639 -17.22 3.45 23.22
CA ARG A 639 -16.25 2.37 23.46
C ARG A 639 -14.81 2.81 23.11
N THR A 640 -13.91 2.72 24.09
CA THR A 640 -12.49 3.02 23.92
C THR A 640 -11.70 1.86 23.25
N PRO A 641 -10.58 2.17 22.56
CA PRO A 641 -10.30 3.47 21.95
C PRO A 641 -11.38 3.83 20.92
N SER A 642 -11.59 5.12 20.68
CA SER A 642 -12.52 5.65 19.69
C SER A 642 -11.78 6.35 18.56
N LEU A 643 -12.29 6.24 17.33
CA LEU A 643 -11.87 7.08 16.22
C LEU A 643 -12.25 8.54 16.54
N LEU A 644 -11.43 9.52 16.15
CA LEU A 644 -11.64 10.93 16.54
C LEU A 644 -12.87 11.56 15.85
N ARG A 645 -13.16 11.12 14.62
CA ARG A 645 -14.35 11.45 13.81
C ARG A 645 -14.67 10.30 12.86
N PRO A 646 -15.85 10.25 12.22
CA PRO A 646 -16.10 9.34 11.10
C PRO A 646 -15.13 9.58 9.94
N LEU A 647 -14.88 8.54 9.14
CA LEU A 647 -14.06 8.60 7.92
C LEU A 647 -14.78 9.36 6.79
N GLY A 648 -14.02 9.87 5.82
CA GLY A 648 -14.51 10.30 4.52
C GLY A 648 -14.28 11.77 4.20
N GLY A 649 -15.06 12.28 3.26
CA GLY A 649 -14.78 13.55 2.56
C GLY A 649 -14.12 13.35 1.20
N LEU A 650 -14.05 12.11 0.72
CA LEU A 650 -13.47 11.73 -0.58
C LEU A 650 -14.23 12.41 -1.73
N GLY A 651 -13.52 12.72 -2.81
CA GLY A 651 -14.09 13.33 -4.00
C GLY A 651 -15.02 12.39 -4.78
N VAL A 652 -15.99 12.97 -5.50
CA VAL A 652 -16.98 12.21 -6.29
C VAL A 652 -16.34 11.46 -7.46
N GLU A 653 -15.13 11.85 -7.85
CA GLU A 653 -14.29 11.18 -8.84
C GLU A 653 -14.08 9.69 -8.49
N TRP A 654 -13.97 9.35 -7.20
CA TRP A 654 -13.82 7.98 -6.69
C TRP A 654 -14.89 7.01 -7.18
N ILE A 655 -16.10 7.48 -7.48
CA ILE A 655 -17.17 6.64 -8.02
C ILE A 655 -16.98 6.42 -9.54
N THR A 656 -16.49 7.44 -10.25
CA THR A 656 -16.34 7.45 -11.72
C THR A 656 -15.16 6.63 -12.23
N VAL A 657 -14.11 6.46 -11.40
CA VAL A 657 -12.93 5.67 -11.74
C VAL A 657 -13.02 4.20 -11.32
N CYS A 658 -14.11 3.78 -10.69
CA CYS A 658 -14.38 2.36 -10.38
C CYS A 658 -14.90 1.59 -11.60
N GLU A 659 -14.70 0.27 -11.58
CA GLU A 659 -15.23 -0.65 -12.57
C GLU A 659 -16.77 -0.69 -12.51
N PRO A 660 -17.50 -0.46 -13.62
CA PRO A 660 -18.95 -0.29 -13.61
C PRO A 660 -19.69 -1.63 -13.54
N THR A 661 -19.54 -2.35 -12.43
CA THR A 661 -20.31 -3.55 -12.12
C THR A 661 -21.74 -3.20 -11.66
N PRO A 662 -22.69 -4.17 -11.68
CA PRO A 662 -24.02 -3.98 -11.10
C PRO A 662 -23.95 -3.59 -9.62
N GLU A 663 -23.06 -4.20 -8.83
CA GLU A 663 -22.84 -3.88 -7.41
C GLU A 663 -22.45 -2.41 -7.22
N LEU A 664 -21.56 -1.88 -8.08
CA LEU A 664 -21.21 -0.46 -8.03
C LEU A 664 -22.41 0.43 -8.35
N ARG A 665 -23.19 0.12 -9.39
CA ARG A 665 -24.38 0.93 -9.75
C ARG A 665 -25.44 0.91 -8.66
N LEU A 666 -25.72 -0.25 -8.08
CA LEU A 666 -26.65 -0.43 -6.96
C LEU A 666 -26.15 0.30 -5.70
N ALA A 667 -24.87 0.15 -5.34
CA ALA A 667 -24.26 0.86 -4.22
C ALA A 667 -24.25 2.39 -4.43
N ALA A 668 -23.99 2.87 -5.66
CA ALA A 668 -23.99 4.29 -6.01
C ALA A 668 -25.41 4.90 -6.01
N ALA A 669 -26.43 4.14 -6.41
CA ALA A 669 -27.82 4.55 -6.30
C ALA A 669 -28.23 4.66 -4.82
N LEU A 670 -27.99 3.61 -4.02
CA LEU A 670 -28.32 3.57 -2.59
C LEU A 670 -27.58 4.64 -1.78
N SER A 671 -26.25 4.76 -1.91
CA SER A 671 -25.47 5.80 -1.21
C SER A 671 -25.89 7.23 -1.56
N SER A 672 -26.55 7.44 -2.72
CA SER A 672 -27.09 8.73 -3.14
C SER A 672 -28.50 9.07 -2.60
N LEU A 673 -29.11 8.17 -1.81
CA LEU A 673 -30.42 8.41 -1.18
C LEU A 673 -30.38 9.69 -0.34
N GLY A 674 -31.22 10.64 -0.75
CA GLY A 674 -31.31 11.96 -0.14
C GLY A 674 -32.23 12.00 1.07
N ARG A 675 -32.51 13.23 1.52
CA ARG A 675 -33.53 13.49 2.53
C ARG A 675 -34.92 13.42 1.91
N THR A 676 -35.93 13.04 2.69
CA THR A 676 -37.34 13.08 2.28
C THR A 676 -38.18 13.31 3.52
N GLY A 677 -38.66 14.55 3.72
CA GLY A 677 -39.14 14.98 5.03
C GLY A 677 -38.07 14.72 6.11
N ASP A 678 -38.48 14.09 7.21
CA ASP A 678 -37.60 13.72 8.32
C ASP A 678 -36.69 12.50 8.03
N ALA A 679 -36.89 11.76 6.94
CA ALA A 679 -35.93 10.73 6.56
C ALA A 679 -34.61 11.39 6.12
N SER A 680 -33.51 10.97 6.76
CA SER A 680 -32.15 11.48 6.53
C SER A 680 -31.58 11.04 5.16
N VAL A 681 -30.41 11.55 4.78
CA VAL A 681 -29.51 10.84 3.84
C VAL A 681 -29.16 9.44 4.36
N LEU A 682 -28.63 8.55 3.51
CA LEU A 682 -28.45 7.13 3.89
C LEU A 682 -27.49 6.88 5.08
N ARG A 683 -26.31 7.51 5.12
CA ARG A 683 -25.21 7.08 6.03
C ARG A 683 -25.58 6.94 7.52
N PRO A 684 -26.36 7.85 8.15
CA PRO A 684 -26.83 7.69 9.54
C PRO A 684 -27.68 6.46 9.84
N TYR A 685 -28.19 5.76 8.82
CA TYR A 685 -28.87 4.47 8.97
C TYR A 685 -27.90 3.28 9.03
N LEU A 686 -26.65 3.43 8.57
CA LEU A 686 -25.60 2.39 8.56
C LEU A 686 -24.50 2.61 9.61
N ALA A 687 -24.18 3.86 9.92
CA ALA A 687 -23.13 4.23 10.85
C ALA A 687 -23.63 5.29 11.85
N PRO A 688 -23.11 5.33 13.09
CA PRO A 688 -23.54 6.29 14.11
C PRO A 688 -22.98 7.70 13.83
N VAL A 689 -23.48 8.36 12.79
CA VAL A 689 -23.00 9.63 12.24
C VAL A 689 -24.12 10.68 12.25
N LEU A 690 -23.81 11.95 12.51
CA LEU A 690 -24.79 13.03 12.47
C LEU A 690 -25.17 13.40 11.01
N PRO A 691 -26.47 13.47 10.63
CA PRO A 691 -26.89 13.77 9.26
C PRO A 691 -26.32 15.07 8.70
N ASP A 692 -26.39 16.14 9.49
CA ASP A 692 -26.01 17.51 9.08
C ASP A 692 -24.53 17.82 9.34
N GLN A 693 -23.82 16.91 10.02
CA GLN A 693 -22.42 17.07 10.44
C GLN A 693 -21.68 15.73 10.27
N PRO A 694 -21.49 15.25 9.02
CA PRO A 694 -20.98 13.90 8.75
C PRO A 694 -19.56 13.65 9.28
N SER A 695 -18.81 14.69 9.62
CA SER A 695 -17.52 14.61 10.32
C SER A 695 -17.66 14.47 11.85
N ARG A 696 -18.82 14.07 12.38
CA ARG A 696 -19.07 13.86 13.81
C ARG A 696 -19.93 12.61 14.06
N PHE A 697 -19.58 11.86 15.10
CA PHE A 697 -20.38 10.73 15.57
C PHE A 697 -21.68 11.20 16.24
N ALA A 698 -22.75 10.45 16.05
CA ALA A 698 -24.01 10.63 16.76
C ALA A 698 -23.88 10.09 18.20
N PRO A 699 -24.34 10.83 19.24
CA PRO A 699 -24.21 10.42 20.64
C PRO A 699 -25.11 9.23 21.01
N ALA A 700 -26.11 8.91 20.20
CA ALA A 700 -26.99 7.76 20.38
C ALA A 700 -27.43 7.19 19.02
N ALA A 701 -27.49 5.87 18.90
CA ALA A 701 -27.82 5.16 17.65
C ALA A 701 -29.33 5.20 17.27
N ARG A 702 -30.05 6.29 17.58
CA ARG A 702 -31.51 6.40 17.40
C ARG A 702 -31.98 6.34 15.94
N THR A 703 -31.08 6.45 14.97
CA THR A 703 -31.33 6.41 13.53
C THR A 703 -30.80 5.14 12.86
N LEU A 704 -29.97 4.36 13.56
CA LEU A 704 -29.33 3.16 13.01
C LEU A 704 -30.39 2.09 12.67
N ALA A 705 -30.30 1.50 11.49
CA ALA A 705 -31.23 0.49 10.98
C ALA A 705 -30.54 -0.64 10.19
N TRP A 706 -29.21 -0.67 10.17
CA TRP A 706 -28.42 -1.70 9.47
C TRP A 706 -28.26 -2.96 10.32
N SER A 707 -29.37 -3.67 10.48
CA SER A 707 -29.48 -4.98 11.15
C SER A 707 -30.26 -5.94 10.27
N GLY A 708 -29.97 -7.24 10.35
CA GLY A 708 -30.61 -8.27 9.53
C GLY A 708 -29.66 -9.39 9.09
N ALA A 709 -30.23 -10.54 8.74
CA ALA A 709 -29.46 -11.75 8.40
C ALA A 709 -28.65 -11.58 7.10
N ASP A 710 -29.28 -11.08 6.04
CA ASP A 710 -28.72 -10.84 4.71
C ASP A 710 -28.81 -9.34 4.33
N VAL A 711 -28.20 -8.95 3.20
CA VAL A 711 -28.18 -7.54 2.75
C VAL A 711 -29.58 -7.07 2.38
N ALA A 712 -30.42 -7.97 1.87
CA ALA A 712 -31.83 -7.71 1.61
C ALA A 712 -32.60 -7.33 2.90
N ASP A 713 -32.47 -8.10 3.99
CA ASP A 713 -33.13 -7.75 5.25
C ASP A 713 -32.65 -6.41 5.81
N ARG A 714 -31.34 -6.12 5.71
CA ARG A 714 -30.76 -4.84 6.16
C ARG A 714 -31.33 -3.66 5.37
N LEU A 715 -31.40 -3.76 4.04
CA LEU A 715 -32.03 -2.74 3.20
C LEU A 715 -33.53 -2.59 3.47
N ALA A 716 -34.24 -3.69 3.70
CA ALA A 716 -35.66 -3.66 4.07
C ALA A 716 -35.90 -3.02 5.45
N GLN A 717 -35.01 -3.25 6.44
CA GLN A 717 -35.05 -2.59 7.75
C GLN A 717 -34.74 -1.08 7.63
N VAL A 718 -33.78 -0.68 6.80
CA VAL A 718 -33.53 0.74 6.48
C VAL A 718 -34.77 1.40 5.85
N LEU A 719 -35.40 0.79 4.84
CA LEU A 719 -36.59 1.34 4.20
C LEU A 719 -37.77 1.47 5.18
N HIS A 720 -38.01 0.42 5.97
CA HIS A 720 -39.03 0.44 7.01
C HIS A 720 -38.78 1.57 8.02
N ARG A 721 -37.53 1.76 8.45
CA ARG A 721 -37.20 2.84 9.37
C ARG A 721 -37.34 4.23 8.75
N ARG A 722 -36.92 4.41 7.50
CA ARG A 722 -37.12 5.66 6.74
C ARG A 722 -38.60 6.02 6.63
N LEU A 723 -39.50 5.05 6.37
CA LEU A 723 -40.96 5.28 6.36
C LEU A 723 -41.51 5.72 7.72
N LEU A 724 -41.00 5.16 8.82
CA LEU A 724 -41.38 5.59 10.17
C LEU A 724 -40.90 7.02 10.48
N ASP A 725 -39.72 7.40 10.00
CA ASP A 725 -39.22 8.77 10.15
C ASP A 725 -40.08 9.76 9.33
N VAL A 726 -40.37 9.47 8.04
CA VAL A 726 -41.27 10.30 7.21
C VAL A 726 -42.62 10.55 7.90
N ARG A 727 -43.29 9.49 8.39
CA ARG A 727 -44.63 9.63 8.98
C ARG A 727 -44.62 10.40 10.30
N ARG A 728 -43.52 10.36 11.08
CA ARG A 728 -43.36 11.19 12.29
C ARG A 728 -43.31 12.68 11.97
N GLY A 729 -42.67 13.06 10.87
CA GLY A 729 -42.63 14.43 10.36
C GLY A 729 -43.86 14.82 9.52
N GLY A 730 -44.93 14.02 9.50
CA GLY A 730 -46.14 14.29 8.69
C GLY A 730 -45.91 14.24 7.16
N GLY A 731 -44.81 13.65 6.69
CA GLY A 731 -44.41 13.70 5.30
C GLY A 731 -45.28 12.84 4.36
N VAL A 732 -45.57 13.38 3.17
CA VAL A 732 -46.46 12.79 2.15
C VAL A 732 -45.73 12.24 0.91
N ARG A 733 -44.45 11.86 1.04
CA ARG A 733 -43.61 11.30 -0.05
C ARG A 733 -42.85 10.06 0.40
N ASN A 734 -42.65 9.11 -0.51
CA ASN A 734 -41.90 7.88 -0.21
C ASN A 734 -40.38 8.16 -0.13
N PRO A 735 -39.66 7.67 0.90
CA PRO A 735 -38.26 8.03 1.15
C PRO A 735 -37.24 7.26 0.29
N ALA A 736 -37.60 6.94 -0.97
CA ALA A 736 -36.77 6.25 -1.95
C ALA A 736 -36.14 7.19 -2.99
N TRP A 737 -36.11 8.50 -2.72
CA TRP A 737 -35.46 9.49 -3.59
C TRP A 737 -33.94 9.48 -3.42
N GLY A 738 -33.20 9.47 -4.53
CA GLY A 738 -31.74 9.60 -4.55
C GLY A 738 -31.23 10.35 -5.79
N GLN A 739 -30.06 10.97 -5.67
CA GLN A 739 -29.44 11.75 -6.75
C GLN A 739 -28.98 10.88 -7.94
N ARG A 740 -28.67 9.61 -7.69
CA ARG A 740 -28.31 8.59 -8.69
C ARG A 740 -29.38 7.50 -8.68
N ARG A 741 -29.64 6.91 -9.84
CA ARG A 741 -30.66 5.89 -10.05
C ARG A 741 -30.04 4.70 -10.79
N ALA A 742 -30.34 3.49 -10.35
CA ALA A 742 -29.91 2.26 -11.01
C ALA A 742 -30.75 1.98 -12.28
N GLY A 743 -30.23 1.11 -13.15
CA GLY A 743 -31.01 0.50 -14.22
C GLY A 743 -32.07 -0.46 -13.67
N LEU A 744 -33.13 -0.72 -14.43
CA LEU A 744 -34.12 -1.75 -14.06
C LEU A 744 -33.53 -3.16 -14.17
N GLU A 745 -32.57 -3.35 -15.07
CA GLU A 745 -31.74 -4.53 -15.24
C GLU A 745 -30.85 -4.83 -14.02
N ASP A 746 -30.31 -3.80 -13.36
CA ASP A 746 -29.54 -3.95 -12.12
C ASP A 746 -30.46 -4.39 -10.96
N VAL A 747 -31.67 -3.84 -10.91
CA VAL A 747 -32.68 -4.21 -9.91
C VAL A 747 -33.22 -5.62 -10.16
N ALA A 748 -33.41 -6.02 -11.42
CA ALA A 748 -33.76 -7.39 -11.78
C ALA A 748 -32.67 -8.39 -11.36
N ALA A 749 -31.39 -8.06 -11.61
CA ALA A 749 -30.26 -8.86 -11.13
C ALA A 749 -30.18 -8.94 -9.60
N PHE A 750 -30.52 -7.86 -8.88
CA PHE A 750 -30.61 -7.87 -7.42
C PHE A 750 -31.78 -8.70 -6.88
N LEU A 751 -32.88 -8.84 -7.63
CA LEU A 751 -33.96 -9.76 -7.26
C LEU A 751 -33.55 -11.22 -7.46
N GLU A 752 -32.86 -11.55 -8.55
CA GLU A 752 -32.44 -12.90 -8.90
C GLU A 752 -31.31 -13.46 -7.99
N PRO A 753 -31.48 -14.61 -7.31
CA PRO A 753 -30.46 -15.19 -6.44
C PRO A 753 -29.13 -15.48 -7.16
N GLY A 754 -28.04 -14.90 -6.67
CA GLY A 754 -26.68 -15.20 -7.14
C GLY A 754 -26.16 -14.39 -8.33
N LEU A 755 -26.97 -13.53 -8.96
CA LEU A 755 -26.49 -12.62 -10.03
C LEU A 755 -25.76 -11.36 -9.52
N ILE A 756 -25.69 -11.17 -8.19
CA ILE A 756 -25.07 -10.04 -7.50
C ILE A 756 -24.19 -10.57 -6.36
N ASP A 757 -22.94 -10.12 -6.27
CA ASP A 757 -22.10 -10.34 -5.07
C ASP A 757 -22.63 -9.43 -3.95
N GLU A 758 -23.51 -9.96 -3.09
CA GLU A 758 -24.08 -9.22 -1.95
C GLU A 758 -22.99 -8.67 -1.00
N ALA A 759 -21.84 -9.35 -0.86
CA ALA A 759 -20.74 -8.87 -0.04
C ALA A 759 -19.99 -7.71 -0.70
N ALA A 760 -19.78 -7.75 -2.02
CA ALA A 760 -19.30 -6.60 -2.78
C ALA A 760 -20.25 -5.41 -2.72
N LEU A 761 -21.56 -5.65 -2.85
CA LEU A 761 -22.59 -4.62 -2.75
C LEU A 761 -22.56 -3.93 -1.39
N GLU A 762 -22.47 -4.69 -0.29
CA GLU A 762 -22.36 -4.13 1.06
C GLU A 762 -21.04 -3.38 1.26
N GLU A 763 -19.90 -3.95 0.87
CA GLU A 763 -18.59 -3.30 0.95
C GLU A 763 -18.54 -1.99 0.12
N LEU A 764 -19.07 -2.00 -1.11
CA LEU A 764 -19.17 -0.79 -1.94
C LEU A 764 -20.15 0.23 -1.34
N LEU A 765 -21.26 -0.20 -0.75
CA LEU A 765 -22.23 0.72 -0.14
C LEU A 765 -21.61 1.50 1.04
N PHE A 766 -20.87 0.82 1.92
CA PHE A 766 -20.13 1.50 3.00
C PHE A 766 -18.98 2.35 2.45
N GLY A 767 -18.22 1.87 1.47
CA GLY A 767 -17.11 2.62 0.87
C GLY A 767 -17.56 3.91 0.18
N LEU A 768 -18.67 3.86 -0.57
CA LEU A 768 -19.26 5.03 -1.23
C LEU A 768 -19.91 6.01 -0.24
N CYS A 769 -20.31 5.59 0.97
CA CYS A 769 -20.72 6.52 2.04
C CYS A 769 -19.57 7.38 2.60
N LEU A 770 -18.31 7.12 2.21
CA LEU A 770 -17.15 7.98 2.53
C LEU A 770 -16.97 9.13 1.51
N VAL A 771 -17.61 9.03 0.35
CA VAL A 771 -17.57 10.02 -0.73
C VAL A 771 -18.55 11.18 -0.46
N ARG A 772 -18.17 12.40 -0.85
CA ARG A 772 -19.04 13.58 -0.72
C ARG A 772 -20.27 13.46 -1.63
N PRO A 773 -21.48 13.89 -1.18
CA PRO A 773 -22.74 13.77 -1.93
C PRO A 773 -22.87 14.82 -3.06
N ASP A 774 -21.83 14.94 -3.88
CA ASP A 774 -21.80 15.82 -5.05
C ASP A 774 -22.41 15.10 -6.28
N HIS A 775 -22.97 15.90 -7.20
CA HIS A 775 -23.63 15.38 -8.40
C HIS A 775 -22.63 14.94 -9.48
N VAL A 776 -22.54 13.63 -9.72
CA VAL A 776 -22.04 13.06 -10.98
C VAL A 776 -22.90 11.88 -11.39
N ALA A 777 -23.40 11.91 -12.63
CA ALA A 777 -24.13 10.80 -13.24
C ALA A 777 -23.15 9.72 -13.74
N LEU A 778 -23.40 8.47 -13.38
CA LEU A 778 -22.67 7.33 -13.93
C LEU A 778 -23.34 6.91 -15.24
N SER A 779 -22.71 7.25 -16.38
CA SER A 779 -23.14 6.75 -17.69
C SER A 779 -22.36 5.48 -18.03
N ALA A 780 -23.04 4.35 -18.03
CA ALA A 780 -22.53 3.06 -18.48
C ALA A 780 -23.67 2.31 -19.19
N PRO A 781 -23.39 1.45 -20.19
CA PRO A 781 -24.42 0.70 -20.90
C PRO A 781 -25.09 -0.33 -19.98
N SER A 782 -26.41 -0.38 -20.02
CA SER A 782 -27.24 -1.41 -19.40
C SER A 782 -26.80 -2.81 -19.81
N LEU A 783 -26.80 -3.74 -18.85
CA LEU A 783 -26.77 -5.17 -19.18
C LEU A 783 -28.05 -5.55 -19.95
N ARG A 784 -27.95 -6.51 -20.87
CA ARG A 784 -29.12 -7.27 -21.32
C ARG A 784 -29.53 -8.24 -20.20
N GLY A 785 -30.16 -7.68 -19.17
CA GLY A 785 -30.48 -8.38 -17.92
C GLY A 785 -31.74 -9.24 -17.99
N ALA A 786 -32.01 -9.92 -16.87
CA ALA A 786 -33.22 -10.72 -16.67
C ALA A 786 -34.51 -9.87 -16.77
N PRO A 787 -35.65 -10.46 -17.18
CA PRO A 787 -36.92 -9.74 -17.24
C PRO A 787 -37.34 -9.25 -15.85
N LEU A 788 -37.71 -7.98 -15.73
CA LEU A 788 -38.12 -7.39 -14.46
C LEU A 788 -39.43 -8.03 -13.96
N PRO A 789 -39.48 -8.61 -12.75
CA PRO A 789 -40.70 -9.25 -12.25
C PRO A 789 -41.87 -8.27 -12.14
N ARG A 790 -43.03 -8.60 -12.72
CA ARG A 790 -44.24 -7.74 -12.67
C ARG A 790 -44.67 -7.42 -11.23
N VAL A 791 -44.49 -8.38 -10.31
CA VAL A 791 -44.67 -8.19 -8.87
C VAL A 791 -43.83 -7.03 -8.32
N PHE A 792 -42.54 -6.94 -8.68
CA PHE A 792 -41.71 -5.81 -8.30
C PHE A 792 -42.22 -4.50 -8.92
N ALA A 793 -42.53 -4.49 -10.22
CA ALA A 793 -42.98 -3.27 -10.89
C ALA A 793 -44.25 -2.69 -10.23
N LEU A 794 -45.23 -3.54 -9.95
CA LEU A 794 -46.49 -3.17 -9.28
C LEU A 794 -46.26 -2.66 -7.85
N LEU A 795 -45.45 -3.35 -7.05
CA LEU A 795 -45.11 -2.89 -5.69
C LEU A 795 -44.31 -1.58 -5.73
N LYS A 796 -43.42 -1.38 -6.72
CA LYS A 796 -42.56 -0.21 -6.83
C LYS A 796 -43.35 1.08 -7.10
N LEU A 797 -44.46 1.02 -7.84
CA LEU A 797 -45.32 2.18 -8.10
C LEU A 797 -45.78 2.88 -6.79
N ALA A 798 -46.16 2.11 -5.77
CA ALA A 798 -46.56 2.67 -4.47
C ALA A 798 -45.40 3.25 -3.64
N PHE A 799 -44.16 3.01 -4.05
CA PHE A 799 -42.93 3.45 -3.38
C PHE A 799 -42.14 4.49 -4.19
N LEU A 800 -42.64 4.94 -5.35
CA LEU A 800 -42.00 6.02 -6.12
C LEU A 800 -41.99 7.33 -5.31
N PRO A 801 -40.86 8.04 -5.22
CA PRO A 801 -40.73 9.22 -4.34
C PRO A 801 -41.59 10.42 -4.79
N ASP A 802 -41.83 10.50 -6.10
CA ASP A 802 -42.50 11.62 -6.75
C ASP A 802 -43.94 11.26 -7.20
N GLY A 803 -44.41 10.04 -6.90
CA GLY A 803 -45.71 9.52 -7.35
C GLY A 803 -45.62 8.62 -8.59
N VAL A 804 -46.77 8.17 -9.08
CA VAL A 804 -46.91 7.37 -10.32
C VAL A 804 -47.07 8.33 -11.49
N PRO A 805 -46.24 8.27 -12.55
CA PRO A 805 -46.41 9.13 -13.73
C PRO A 805 -47.67 8.77 -14.50
N LEU A 806 -48.37 9.78 -15.00
CA LEU A 806 -49.56 9.68 -15.84
C LEU A 806 -49.26 10.11 -17.29
N PRO A 807 -50.08 9.68 -18.26
CA PRO A 807 -50.12 10.32 -19.58
C PRO A 807 -50.34 11.84 -19.42
N GLY A 808 -49.67 12.65 -20.24
CA GLY A 808 -49.64 14.11 -20.11
C GLY A 808 -48.51 14.67 -19.23
N GLY A 809 -47.84 13.84 -18.42
CA GLY A 809 -46.62 14.20 -17.68
C GLY A 809 -46.81 14.58 -16.21
N ASP A 810 -48.06 14.62 -15.73
CA ASP A 810 -48.37 14.75 -14.30
C ASP A 810 -47.98 13.50 -13.50
N THR A 811 -47.87 13.65 -12.18
CA THR A 811 -47.59 12.53 -11.25
C THR A 811 -48.65 12.42 -10.17
N LEU A 812 -49.26 11.24 -10.05
CA LEU A 812 -50.26 10.90 -9.04
C LEU A 812 -49.58 10.50 -7.71
N PRO A 813 -49.72 11.26 -6.61
CA PRO A 813 -49.07 10.94 -5.35
C PRO A 813 -49.68 9.69 -4.68
N VAL A 814 -48.88 8.65 -4.54
CA VAL A 814 -49.20 7.41 -3.81
C VAL A 814 -48.16 7.23 -2.71
N VAL A 815 -48.59 7.11 -1.45
CA VAL A 815 -47.71 6.91 -0.28
C VAL A 815 -47.89 5.49 0.22
N ALA A 816 -46.82 4.69 0.24
CA ALA A 816 -46.88 3.27 0.60
C ALA A 816 -47.54 3.03 1.98
N ASP A 817 -48.34 1.97 2.08
CA ASP A 817 -48.82 1.44 3.36
C ASP A 817 -47.64 0.88 4.20
N ALA A 818 -47.72 1.01 5.52
CA ALA A 818 -46.72 0.48 6.44
C ALA A 818 -46.66 -1.06 6.42
N ALA A 819 -47.79 -1.73 6.20
CA ALA A 819 -47.95 -3.18 6.28
C ALA A 819 -47.30 -3.95 5.12
N VAL A 820 -47.01 -3.29 3.99
CA VAL A 820 -46.36 -3.92 2.83
C VAL A 820 -45.01 -4.53 3.19
N LEU A 821 -44.18 -3.84 3.99
CA LEU A 821 -42.83 -4.33 4.31
C LEU A 821 -42.83 -5.49 5.32
N PRO A 822 -43.63 -5.50 6.41
CA PRO A 822 -43.84 -6.69 7.23
C PRO A 822 -44.33 -7.90 6.44
N LEU A 823 -45.31 -7.73 5.53
CA LEU A 823 -45.82 -8.82 4.70
C LEU A 823 -44.72 -9.41 3.79
N LEU A 824 -44.01 -8.55 3.05
CA LEU A 824 -42.89 -8.98 2.19
C LEU A 824 -41.75 -9.64 2.99
N ARG A 825 -41.37 -9.11 4.16
CA ARG A 825 -40.33 -9.73 5.01
C ARG A 825 -40.77 -11.08 5.60
N ALA A 826 -42.06 -11.29 5.79
CA ALA A 826 -42.66 -12.55 6.20
C ALA A 826 -42.89 -13.54 5.04
N GLY A 827 -42.50 -13.21 3.81
CA GLY A 827 -42.71 -14.04 2.62
C GLY A 827 -44.10 -13.95 1.99
N ARG A 828 -45.06 -13.27 2.64
CA ARG A 828 -46.46 -13.12 2.21
C ARG A 828 -46.60 -12.14 1.04
N VAL A 829 -46.08 -12.51 -0.13
CA VAL A 829 -45.99 -11.61 -1.29
C VAL A 829 -47.37 -11.36 -1.91
N GLY A 830 -48.26 -12.36 -1.94
CA GLY A 830 -49.63 -12.21 -2.47
C GLY A 830 -50.47 -11.18 -1.69
N ASP A 831 -50.34 -11.13 -0.37
CA ASP A 831 -51.00 -10.12 0.47
C ASP A 831 -50.47 -8.70 0.21
N ALA A 832 -49.15 -8.55 0.08
CA ALA A 832 -48.51 -7.27 -0.23
C ALA A 832 -48.95 -6.73 -1.61
N VAL A 833 -49.00 -7.61 -2.62
CA VAL A 833 -49.53 -7.31 -3.96
C VAL A 833 -51.01 -6.94 -3.88
N SER A 834 -51.81 -7.65 -3.09
CA SER A 834 -53.24 -7.38 -2.93
C SER A 834 -53.51 -6.04 -2.24
N LEU A 835 -52.72 -5.70 -1.22
CA LEU A 835 -52.80 -4.41 -0.51
C LEU A 835 -52.46 -3.24 -1.44
N VAL A 836 -51.33 -3.31 -2.17
CA VAL A 836 -50.95 -2.29 -3.15
C VAL A 836 -51.95 -2.21 -4.31
N SER A 837 -52.49 -3.34 -4.78
CA SER A 837 -53.51 -3.35 -5.83
C SER A 837 -54.80 -2.65 -5.41
N ARG A 838 -55.26 -2.84 -4.17
CA ARG A 838 -56.39 -2.08 -3.61
C ARG A 838 -56.06 -0.59 -3.50
N GLN A 839 -54.86 -0.25 -3.03
CA GLN A 839 -54.42 1.14 -2.87
C GLN A 839 -54.36 1.90 -4.21
N LEU A 840 -53.86 1.26 -5.27
CA LEU A 840 -53.78 1.86 -6.61
C LEU A 840 -55.18 2.03 -7.24
N ARG A 841 -56.09 1.05 -7.08
CA ARG A 841 -57.49 1.15 -7.52
C ARG A 841 -58.25 2.27 -6.81
N ALA A 842 -58.03 2.45 -5.50
CA ALA A 842 -58.58 3.55 -4.72
C ALA A 842 -58.01 4.95 -5.13
N ARG A 843 -57.09 5.00 -6.09
CA ARG A 843 -56.56 6.21 -6.74
C ARG A 843 -56.84 6.24 -8.26
N GLY A 844 -57.80 5.45 -8.75
CA GLY A 844 -58.23 5.41 -10.15
C GLY A 844 -57.35 4.59 -11.08
N LEU A 845 -56.23 4.03 -10.62
CA LEU A 845 -55.33 3.23 -11.46
C LEU A 845 -55.83 1.80 -11.64
N ARG A 846 -55.60 1.23 -12.82
CA ARG A 846 -55.99 -0.15 -13.18
C ARG A 846 -54.78 -1.11 -13.16
N PRO A 847 -54.38 -1.68 -12.01
CA PRO A 847 -53.26 -2.63 -11.94
C PRO A 847 -53.59 -3.95 -12.64
N ARG A 848 -52.65 -4.42 -13.48
CA ARG A 848 -52.72 -5.74 -14.13
C ARG A 848 -52.72 -6.84 -13.08
N ARG A 849 -53.41 -7.95 -13.37
CA ARG A 849 -53.28 -9.18 -12.59
C ARG A 849 -51.85 -9.70 -12.68
N VAL A 850 -51.24 -9.94 -11.52
CA VAL A 850 -50.10 -10.86 -11.39
C VAL A 850 -50.72 -12.25 -11.38
N ILE A 851 -50.37 -13.08 -12.36
CA ILE A 851 -51.01 -14.39 -12.59
C ILE A 851 -50.16 -15.48 -11.96
N ASP A 852 -48.84 -15.40 -12.14
CA ASP A 852 -47.86 -16.17 -11.40
C ASP A 852 -47.78 -15.60 -9.98
N GLU A 853 -48.55 -16.18 -9.05
CA GLU A 853 -48.32 -15.94 -7.62
C GLU A 853 -46.93 -16.50 -7.29
N PRO A 854 -45.95 -15.66 -6.89
CA PRO A 854 -44.68 -16.19 -6.43
C PRO A 854 -44.97 -16.94 -5.13
N ALA A 855 -44.71 -18.25 -5.12
CA ALA A 855 -44.83 -19.07 -3.92
C ALA A 855 -44.12 -18.38 -2.73
N ASP A 856 -44.68 -18.48 -1.52
CA ASP A 856 -44.31 -17.68 -0.34
C ASP A 856 -42.86 -17.93 0.15
N ASP A 857 -41.88 -17.46 -0.62
CA ASP A 857 -40.47 -17.47 -0.30
C ASP A 857 -40.11 -16.18 0.44
N ALA A 858 -39.81 -16.33 1.73
CA ALA A 858 -39.31 -15.25 2.56
C ALA A 858 -38.01 -14.61 2.02
N ARG A 859 -37.18 -15.33 1.24
CA ARG A 859 -35.96 -14.77 0.64
C ARG A 859 -36.29 -13.82 -0.52
N PHE A 860 -37.12 -14.24 -1.48
CA PHE A 860 -37.64 -13.38 -2.54
C PHE A 860 -38.46 -12.21 -1.98
N GLY A 861 -39.30 -12.44 -0.96
CA GLY A 861 -40.03 -11.39 -0.25
C GLY A 861 -39.12 -10.33 0.40
N ARG A 862 -38.04 -10.74 1.09
CA ARG A 862 -37.02 -9.80 1.59
C ARG A 862 -36.31 -9.04 0.47
N ARG A 863 -35.98 -9.69 -0.65
CA ARG A 863 -35.35 -9.05 -1.82
C ARG A 863 -36.28 -8.04 -2.50
N LEU A 864 -37.58 -8.32 -2.61
CA LEU A 864 -38.59 -7.35 -3.01
C LEU A 864 -38.61 -6.14 -2.05
N ALA A 865 -38.71 -6.38 -0.74
CA ALA A 865 -38.72 -5.31 0.27
C ALA A 865 -37.46 -4.41 0.21
N ALA A 866 -36.29 -4.99 -0.07
CA ALA A 866 -35.05 -4.26 -0.30
C ALA A 866 -35.04 -3.47 -1.61
N ALA A 867 -35.50 -4.06 -2.72
CA ALA A 867 -35.54 -3.42 -4.03
C ALA A 867 -36.45 -2.18 -4.07
N LEU A 868 -37.46 -2.12 -3.21
CA LEU A 868 -38.30 -0.93 -3.03
C LEU A 868 -37.52 0.30 -2.53
N LEU A 869 -36.38 0.12 -1.83
CA LEU A 869 -35.50 1.22 -1.41
C LEU A 869 -34.64 1.80 -2.54
N ILE A 870 -34.27 0.98 -3.52
CA ILE A 870 -33.27 1.32 -4.54
C ILE A 870 -33.82 2.42 -5.47
N PRO A 871 -33.21 3.61 -5.58
CA PRO A 871 -33.63 4.60 -6.57
C PRO A 871 -33.41 4.03 -7.98
N CYS A 872 -34.44 4.03 -8.82
CA CYS A 872 -34.38 3.45 -10.17
C CYS A 872 -34.82 4.43 -11.26
N THR A 873 -34.38 4.14 -12.49
CA THR A 873 -34.82 4.77 -13.74
C THR A 873 -36.10 4.10 -14.27
N GLY A 874 -36.60 4.52 -15.43
CA GLY A 874 -37.64 3.80 -16.17
C GLY A 874 -39.02 3.72 -15.51
N SER A 875 -39.48 4.77 -14.84
CA SER A 875 -40.81 4.80 -14.20
C SER A 875 -41.98 4.54 -15.16
N GLU A 876 -41.86 4.96 -16.42
CA GLU A 876 -42.81 4.63 -17.50
C GLU A 876 -42.85 3.12 -17.81
N ALA A 877 -41.69 2.45 -17.82
CA ALA A 877 -41.61 1.00 -18.01
C ALA A 877 -42.20 0.22 -16.82
N LEU A 878 -42.07 0.76 -15.59
CA LEU A 878 -42.77 0.21 -14.42
C LEU A 878 -44.29 0.34 -14.59
N VAL A 879 -44.79 1.49 -15.04
CA VAL A 879 -46.21 1.72 -15.34
C VAL A 879 -46.71 0.76 -16.42
N ALA A 880 -46.04 0.67 -17.56
CA ALA A 880 -46.44 -0.21 -18.66
C ALA A 880 -46.45 -1.71 -18.27
N ALA A 881 -45.50 -2.13 -17.42
CA ALA A 881 -45.43 -3.51 -16.93
C ALA A 881 -46.52 -3.84 -15.89
N ALA A 882 -46.93 -2.87 -15.07
CA ALA A 882 -47.79 -3.08 -13.90
C ALA A 882 -49.25 -2.63 -14.06
N LEU A 883 -49.53 -1.63 -14.90
CA LEU A 883 -50.88 -1.11 -15.15
C LEU A 883 -51.38 -1.52 -16.54
N LEU A 884 -52.70 -1.64 -16.69
CA LEU A 884 -53.34 -1.60 -18.00
C LEU A 884 -53.14 -0.22 -18.64
N PRO A 885 -53.32 -0.07 -19.96
CA PRO A 885 -53.40 1.25 -20.58
C PRO A 885 -54.42 2.13 -19.86
N PHE A 886 -54.16 3.43 -19.88
CA PHE A 886 -55.21 4.42 -19.68
C PHE A 886 -56.05 4.43 -20.96
N ASP A 887 -57.38 4.56 -20.84
CA ASP A 887 -58.24 4.57 -22.01
C ASP A 887 -58.12 5.95 -22.68
N ASP A 888 -57.42 6.02 -23.82
CA ASP A 888 -57.37 7.22 -24.68
C ASP A 888 -58.69 7.39 -25.46
N ASP A 889 -59.83 7.24 -24.78
CA ASP A 889 -61.14 7.57 -25.34
C ASP A 889 -62.18 7.85 -24.23
N THR A 890 -62.61 9.10 -24.13
CA THR A 890 -63.97 9.46 -23.70
C THR A 890 -64.28 10.88 -24.20
N THR A 891 -64.58 10.97 -25.50
CA THR A 891 -65.20 12.17 -26.09
C THR A 891 -66.67 12.26 -25.65
N THR A 892 -66.91 12.38 -24.34
CA THR A 892 -68.24 12.44 -23.70
C THR A 892 -68.35 13.58 -22.67
N ALA A 893 -67.66 14.69 -22.94
CA ALA A 893 -67.88 15.96 -22.23
C ALA A 893 -69.22 16.63 -22.62
N LYS A 894 -70.33 15.87 -22.63
CA LYS A 894 -71.66 16.37 -23.02
C LYS A 894 -72.87 15.56 -22.52
N GLU A 895 -72.80 14.90 -21.36
CA GLU A 895 -73.98 14.25 -20.75
C GLU A 895 -73.88 14.08 -19.21
N MET A 896 -73.50 15.17 -18.51
CA MET A 896 -73.60 15.28 -17.03
C MET A 896 -74.01 16.70 -16.61
N SER A 897 -75.12 17.19 -17.17
CA SER A 897 -75.82 18.39 -16.72
C SER A 897 -77.32 18.15 -16.91
N HIS A 898 -78.08 18.13 -15.80
CA HIS A 898 -79.31 17.34 -15.58
C HIS A 898 -78.98 15.86 -15.28
N ASP A 899 -79.17 15.33 -14.07
CA ASP A 899 -79.84 15.85 -12.85
C ASP A 899 -78.93 15.92 -11.61
#